data_AF-A0A6P5EUC7-F1
#
_entry.id   AF-A0A6P5EUC7-F1
#
_cell.length_a   1.000
_cell.length_b   1.000
_cell.length_c   1.000
_cell.angle_alpha   90.00
_cell.angle_beta   90.00
_cell.angle_gamma   90.00
#
_symmetry.space_group_name_H-M   'P 1'
#
loop_
_entity.id
_entity.type
_entity.pdbx_description
1 polymer ?
#
loop_
_entity_poly.entity_id
_entity_poly.type
_entity_poly.pdbx_seq_one_letter_code
_entity_poly.pdbx_strand_id
1 'polypeptide(L)'
;MIIDSDSESEGSVSVSVSEQKSKRTSLVGLIFSWSLNDIFNKNLFKDKVRKIPKTFTSLEHYLSSYTFPLIEETRADMCSALESFAHAPFIEVISMEDSMPIKLTYRIVVANSTPSTSNPEEAETYTPKDADMFVLSDVKPKHLSDLTRNQGAYVIASVLRAGENETLPPNHLIIKASRSVGVEKDGETNRLKKPLFAVFLINMTTFTRMWKSLDLESALQRNTKIIDMVFRYRPTDAGDRNKSSTSVVHRSFEDFAIAEPDLHNFGLDESQLNAALACISSRQNHGVSINLIWGPPGTGKTKTSSALLWTMLTMKCRTLACAPTNTAVVELASRLLRQFRESSGHKSCRVGDMVLFGNKDWMKIDDELSDVFLEHRVRRLLTCFAPLTGWRHCLVSMADLLENAVSQYQTYLVDKEDREEEDEEEETMTMTFKEYVVRTYNRHVRKLRECINILSDDLPTASTSLENFKHMDQVLKLLKIIRNLLYSGDTDEGKLRKIFECTTEVECPGIVSFTDLLCFMEGNQKSTLKLKVARSFCLRKLKLLSEYLNLPDIYDRRSIEDFVLQRANTVLCTACSSFRLQNMEMEDPLELLVVDDAGQLKECESLIPLQIEGIKHAIFIGDEYQLPALVKSKISDDADFGRSLFERLSSLRHEKQLLSVQYRMHPSISMFPNSNFYNSKILDGPNVLSKEYERTYLPDQMYGAYSFINIEHGKEGKDKYGRSLKNMIEVAVVVQILKKLFKASVTFGRKLSVGVISPYTAQVKAIQEKLGRTYKMYDGFSVKVRSVDGFQGGEEDVIIISTVRCNSSGSVGFLSNAQRTNVALTRAKHCLWILGNGPTLTKSESIWQKLVDDAKNRGCFFNAYESQDLADAVIKAFAELDELDNLLNMDSPHISRPRQLVYVDPDLSNLRISANLIVHIAQKNSNRNICM
;
A
#
# COMPACT_ATOMS: atom_id res chain seq x y z
N MET A 1 30.64 -48.12 -40.46
CA MET A 1 30.02 -49.35 -39.92
C MET A 1 29.49 -48.98 -38.54
N ILE A 2 28.20 -48.93 -38.19
CA ILE A 2 26.89 -49.38 -38.73
C ILE A 2 25.86 -48.40 -38.08
N ILE A 3 25.21 -47.52 -38.86
CA ILE A 3 23.74 -47.36 -39.05
C ILE A 3 22.84 -47.93 -37.94
N ASP A 4 21.96 -47.08 -37.38
CA ASP A 4 20.52 -47.29 -37.08
C ASP A 4 20.08 -46.25 -36.03
N SER A 5 18.84 -45.77 -35.90
CA SER A 5 17.66 -45.50 -36.72
C SER A 5 16.61 -44.97 -35.72
N ASP A 6 15.66 -44.16 -36.18
CA ASP A 6 14.68 -43.44 -35.36
C ASP A 6 13.81 -44.34 -34.47
N SER A 7 13.47 -43.85 -33.27
CA SER A 7 12.14 -44.10 -32.68
C SER A 7 11.69 -42.91 -31.83
N GLU A 8 10.59 -42.31 -32.28
CA GLU A 8 9.76 -41.36 -31.53
C GLU A 8 9.25 -42.03 -30.25
N SER A 9 9.38 -41.34 -29.12
CA SER A 9 8.58 -41.65 -27.93
C SER A 9 7.99 -40.36 -27.37
N GLU A 10 6.66 -40.32 -27.35
CA GLU A 10 5.84 -39.36 -26.62
C GLU A 10 6.16 -39.47 -25.11
N GLY A 11 7.05 -38.60 -24.64
CA GLY A 11 7.42 -38.50 -23.23
C GLY A 11 6.45 -37.62 -22.45
N SER A 12 5.52 -38.23 -21.73
CA SER A 12 4.75 -37.58 -20.67
C SER A 12 5.71 -36.99 -19.61
N VAL A 13 5.55 -35.70 -19.28
CA VAL A 13 6.42 -34.99 -18.33
C VAL A 13 6.05 -35.36 -16.88
N SER A 14 6.40 -36.58 -16.48
CA SER A 14 6.42 -37.00 -15.08
C SER A 14 7.83 -36.78 -14.50
N VAL A 15 8.09 -35.57 -13.99
CA VAL A 15 9.32 -35.28 -13.25
C VAL A 15 8.96 -34.86 -11.82
N SER A 16 9.68 -35.45 -10.87
CA SER A 16 9.52 -35.31 -9.42
C SER A 16 10.09 -33.97 -8.89
N VAL A 17 9.62 -33.50 -7.72
CA VAL A 17 10.05 -32.22 -7.09
C VAL A 17 11.55 -32.17 -6.83
N SER A 18 12.13 -33.31 -6.46
CA SER A 18 13.56 -33.46 -6.20
C SER A 18 14.40 -33.28 -7.47
N GLU A 19 13.93 -33.73 -8.64
CA GLU A 19 14.62 -33.55 -9.92
C GLU A 19 14.46 -32.13 -10.50
N GLN A 20 13.35 -31.45 -10.23
CA GLN A 20 13.15 -30.06 -10.65
C GLN A 20 13.95 -29.04 -9.82
N LYS A 21 14.31 -29.37 -8.58
CA LYS A 21 15.24 -28.55 -7.76
C LYS A 21 16.71 -28.96 -7.95
N SER A 22 17.02 -30.22 -8.29
CA SER A 22 18.42 -30.64 -8.57
C SER A 22 18.97 -30.02 -9.86
N LYS A 23 18.12 -29.74 -10.86
CA LYS A 23 18.40 -28.76 -11.91
C LYS A 23 18.00 -27.38 -11.38
N ARG A 24 18.94 -26.56 -10.90
CA ARG A 24 18.74 -25.17 -10.40
C ARG A 24 17.97 -24.25 -11.37
N THR A 25 16.69 -24.48 -11.57
CA THR A 25 15.88 -23.81 -12.58
C THR A 25 15.09 -22.71 -11.89
N SER A 26 15.37 -21.44 -12.24
CA SER A 26 14.58 -20.31 -11.75
C SER A 26 13.10 -20.46 -12.13
N LEU A 27 12.18 -19.85 -11.37
CA LEU A 27 10.75 -19.83 -11.72
C LEU A 27 10.49 -19.31 -13.13
N VAL A 28 11.21 -18.25 -13.55
CA VAL A 28 11.14 -17.73 -14.93
C VAL A 28 11.58 -18.77 -15.96
N GLY A 29 12.62 -19.55 -15.65
CA GLY A 29 13.06 -20.67 -16.49
C GLY A 29 12.01 -21.78 -16.63
N LEU A 30 11.28 -22.08 -15.56
CA LEU A 30 10.14 -23.01 -15.60
C LEU A 30 9.02 -22.45 -16.48
N ILE A 31 8.68 -21.17 -16.35
CA ILE A 31 7.67 -20.51 -17.18
C ILE A 31 8.07 -20.50 -18.65
N PHE A 32 9.34 -20.26 -18.96
CA PHE A 32 9.86 -20.30 -20.33
C PHE A 32 9.76 -21.70 -20.98
N SER A 33 9.59 -22.75 -20.18
CA SER A 33 9.36 -24.11 -20.70
C SER A 33 7.89 -24.40 -21.04
N TRP A 34 6.95 -23.55 -20.65
CA TRP A 34 5.52 -23.76 -20.90
C TRP A 34 5.11 -23.36 -22.33
N SER A 35 4.32 -24.21 -22.96
CA SER A 35 3.55 -23.86 -24.16
C SER A 35 2.29 -23.04 -23.80
N LEU A 36 1.65 -22.40 -24.79
CA LEU A 36 0.33 -21.77 -24.56
C LEU A 36 -0.70 -22.81 -24.09
N ASN A 37 -0.65 -24.04 -24.61
CA ASN A 37 -1.56 -25.12 -24.19
C ASN A 37 -1.36 -25.44 -22.70
N ASP A 38 -0.12 -25.46 -22.22
CA ASP A 38 0.17 -25.65 -20.79
C ASP A 38 -0.40 -24.51 -19.95
N ILE A 39 -0.23 -23.26 -20.39
CA ILE A 39 -0.75 -22.10 -19.67
C ILE A 39 -2.29 -22.14 -19.61
N PHE A 40 -2.97 -22.52 -20.70
CA PHE A 40 -4.45 -22.63 -20.72
C PHE A 40 -4.99 -23.90 -20.05
N ASN A 41 -4.16 -24.92 -19.84
CA ASN A 41 -4.57 -26.15 -19.17
C ASN A 41 -4.78 -25.91 -17.66
N LYS A 42 -6.02 -25.68 -17.27
CA LYS A 42 -6.42 -25.47 -15.86
C LYS A 42 -6.16 -26.66 -14.95
N ASN A 43 -5.86 -27.85 -15.49
CA ASN A 43 -5.58 -29.06 -14.72
C ASN A 43 -4.10 -29.46 -14.74
N LEU A 44 -3.21 -28.66 -15.34
CA LEU A 44 -1.81 -29.03 -15.57
C LEU A 44 -1.09 -29.50 -14.29
N PHE A 45 -1.35 -28.85 -13.16
CA PHE A 45 -0.73 -29.17 -11.87
C PHE A 45 -1.68 -29.81 -10.86
N LYS A 46 -2.88 -30.24 -11.28
CA LYS A 46 -3.94 -30.73 -10.38
C LYS A 46 -3.47 -31.86 -9.46
N ASP A 47 -2.73 -32.83 -10.00
CA ASP A 47 -2.25 -33.99 -9.22
C ASP A 47 -0.97 -33.70 -8.43
N LYS A 48 -0.31 -32.56 -8.69
CA LYS A 48 0.92 -32.13 -8.00
C LYS A 48 0.63 -31.19 -6.83
N VAL A 49 -0.42 -30.39 -6.92
CA VAL A 49 -0.85 -29.49 -5.84
C VAL A 49 -1.53 -30.32 -4.75
N ARG A 50 -0.91 -30.35 -3.57
CA ARG A 50 -1.45 -31.01 -2.37
C ARG A 50 -1.96 -29.96 -1.40
N LYS A 51 -2.96 -30.34 -0.59
CA LYS A 51 -3.46 -29.51 0.49
C LYS A 51 -2.35 -29.17 1.48
N ILE A 52 -2.19 -27.89 1.79
CA ILE A 52 -1.14 -27.41 2.68
C ILE A 52 -1.49 -27.78 4.14
N PRO A 53 -0.65 -28.58 4.81
CA PRO A 53 -0.97 -29.07 6.15
C PRO A 53 -0.89 -27.93 7.18
N LYS A 54 -1.51 -28.12 8.35
CA LYS A 54 -1.42 -27.16 9.47
C LYS A 54 -0.12 -27.33 10.26
N THR A 55 0.45 -28.52 10.29
CA THR A 55 1.68 -28.88 11.01
C THR A 55 2.68 -29.54 10.08
N PHE A 56 3.98 -29.33 10.31
CA PHE A 56 5.03 -29.81 9.43
C PHE A 56 6.03 -30.70 10.19
N THR A 57 6.67 -31.62 9.46
CA THR A 57 7.64 -32.58 10.01
C THR A 57 9.07 -32.06 9.96
N SER A 58 9.40 -31.24 8.96
CA SER A 58 10.71 -30.64 8.75
C SER A 58 10.60 -29.29 8.05
N LEU A 59 11.69 -28.51 8.03
CA LEU A 59 11.78 -27.28 7.25
C LEU A 59 11.60 -27.55 5.75
N GLU A 60 12.16 -28.64 5.24
CA GLU A 60 11.99 -29.04 3.85
C GLU A 60 10.51 -29.34 3.51
N HIS A 61 9.81 -30.08 4.38
CA HIS A 61 8.38 -30.34 4.21
C HIS A 61 7.55 -29.05 4.24
N TYR A 62 7.93 -28.10 5.11
CA TYR A 62 7.32 -26.78 5.18
C TYR A 62 7.48 -26.00 3.88
N LEU A 63 8.72 -25.80 3.40
CA LEU A 63 8.98 -25.01 2.19
C LEU A 63 8.44 -25.69 0.92
N SER A 64 8.56 -27.01 0.81
CA SER A 64 8.08 -27.75 -0.37
C SER A 64 6.55 -27.74 -0.50
N SER A 65 5.80 -27.65 0.62
CA SER A 65 4.33 -27.59 0.61
C SER A 65 3.77 -26.39 -0.16
N TYR A 66 4.52 -25.29 -0.25
CA TYR A 66 4.09 -24.08 -0.98
C TYR A 66 4.60 -24.01 -2.43
N THR A 67 5.46 -24.94 -2.85
CA THR A 67 6.16 -24.84 -4.15
C THR A 67 5.19 -25.02 -5.34
N PHE A 68 4.42 -26.11 -5.39
CA PHE A 68 3.45 -26.31 -6.49
C PHE A 68 2.26 -25.35 -6.45
N PRO A 69 1.66 -25.03 -5.28
CA PRO A 69 0.64 -24.00 -5.22
C PRO A 69 1.09 -22.65 -5.81
N LEU A 70 2.35 -22.27 -5.58
CA LEU A 70 2.94 -21.05 -6.16
C LEU A 70 3.11 -21.14 -7.68
N ILE A 71 3.58 -22.29 -8.19
CA ILE A 71 3.72 -22.53 -9.65
C ILE A 71 2.35 -22.45 -10.33
N GLU A 72 1.36 -23.15 -9.78
CA GLU A 72 0.00 -23.18 -10.31
C GLU A 72 -0.69 -21.80 -10.23
N GLU A 73 -0.45 -21.05 -9.16
CA GLU A 73 -0.92 -19.67 -9.06
C GLU A 73 -0.29 -18.78 -10.14
N THR A 74 1.00 -18.93 -10.40
CA THR A 74 1.71 -18.19 -11.45
C THR A 74 1.15 -18.53 -12.84
N ARG A 75 0.89 -19.82 -13.11
CA ARG A 75 0.23 -20.27 -14.35
C ARG A 75 -1.16 -19.66 -14.50
N ALA A 76 -1.97 -19.67 -13.44
CA ALA A 76 -3.31 -19.09 -13.46
C ALA A 76 -3.28 -17.58 -13.72
N ASP A 77 -2.30 -16.87 -13.17
CA ASP A 77 -2.12 -15.44 -13.42
C ASP A 77 -1.76 -15.15 -14.87
N MET A 78 -0.80 -15.89 -15.44
CA MET A 78 -0.46 -15.80 -16.87
C MET A 78 -1.65 -16.14 -17.78
N CYS A 79 -2.42 -17.17 -17.43
CA CYS A 79 -3.63 -17.55 -18.16
C CYS A 79 -4.64 -16.40 -18.17
N SER A 80 -4.87 -15.76 -17.01
CA SER A 80 -5.77 -14.61 -16.90
C SER A 80 -5.27 -13.41 -17.73
N ALA A 81 -3.97 -13.16 -17.77
CA ALA A 81 -3.38 -12.10 -18.60
C ALA A 81 -3.58 -12.39 -20.10
N LEU A 82 -3.34 -13.63 -20.53
CA LEU A 82 -3.54 -14.03 -21.93
C LEU A 82 -5.02 -14.05 -22.34
N GLU A 83 -5.95 -14.42 -21.45
CA GLU A 83 -7.39 -14.31 -21.73
C GLU A 83 -7.83 -12.85 -21.95
N SER A 84 -7.09 -11.88 -21.42
CA SER A 84 -7.32 -10.45 -21.59
C SER A 84 -6.37 -9.78 -22.59
N PHE A 85 -5.66 -10.56 -23.41
CA PHE A 85 -4.60 -10.11 -24.33
C PHE A 85 -4.98 -8.93 -25.22
N ALA A 86 -6.22 -8.90 -25.75
CA ALA A 86 -6.69 -7.80 -26.61
C ALA A 86 -6.75 -6.43 -25.92
N HIS A 87 -6.80 -6.40 -24.59
CA HIS A 87 -6.83 -5.18 -23.77
C HIS A 87 -5.53 -5.02 -22.98
N ALA A 88 -4.52 -5.85 -23.24
CA ALA A 88 -3.26 -5.80 -22.52
C ALA A 88 -2.46 -4.57 -22.96
N PRO A 89 -1.80 -3.86 -22.03
CA PRO A 89 -0.88 -2.79 -22.38
C PRO A 89 0.27 -3.32 -23.24
N PHE A 90 0.69 -2.56 -24.24
CA PHE A 90 1.79 -2.96 -25.12
C PHE A 90 2.63 -1.74 -25.52
N ILE A 91 3.86 -2.03 -25.97
CA ILE A 91 4.80 -1.02 -26.44
C ILE A 91 5.51 -1.53 -27.69
N GLU A 92 5.80 -0.63 -28.64
CA GLU A 92 6.55 -0.97 -29.84
C GLU A 92 8.06 -1.04 -29.55
N VAL A 93 8.73 -2.06 -30.11
CA VAL A 93 10.17 -2.25 -30.06
C VAL A 93 10.78 -1.65 -31.32
N ILE A 94 11.63 -0.63 -31.16
CA ILE A 94 12.27 0.11 -32.24
C ILE A 94 13.51 -0.62 -32.75
N SER A 95 14.34 -1.11 -31.81
CA SER A 95 15.57 -1.84 -32.14
C SER A 95 15.84 -2.91 -31.08
N MET A 96 16.62 -3.91 -31.48
CA MET A 96 16.96 -5.06 -30.67
C MET A 96 18.37 -5.53 -30.99
N GLU A 97 19.21 -5.67 -29.99
CA GLU A 97 20.61 -6.08 -30.10
C GLU A 97 20.90 -7.21 -29.12
N ASP A 98 21.78 -8.14 -29.50
CA ASP A 98 22.22 -9.20 -28.60
C ASP A 98 23.05 -8.61 -27.46
N SER A 99 22.67 -8.92 -26.23
CA SER A 99 23.41 -8.51 -25.04
C SER A 99 24.44 -9.60 -24.71
N MET A 100 25.63 -9.50 -25.29
CA MET A 100 26.76 -10.37 -24.93
C MET A 100 27.12 -10.17 -23.45
N PRO A 101 27.48 -11.23 -22.69
CA PRO A 101 27.75 -12.62 -23.10
C PRO A 101 26.60 -13.62 -22.83
N ILE A 102 25.44 -13.19 -22.34
CA ILE A 102 24.40 -14.11 -21.85
C ILE A 102 23.48 -14.53 -23.00
N LYS A 103 23.44 -15.83 -23.31
CA LYS A 103 22.54 -16.39 -24.35
C LYS A 103 21.08 -15.94 -24.14
N LEU A 104 20.40 -15.63 -25.24
CA LEU A 104 18.99 -15.21 -25.27
C LEU A 104 18.69 -13.93 -24.47
N THR A 105 19.71 -13.11 -24.21
CA THR A 105 19.55 -11.81 -23.58
C THR A 105 19.73 -10.74 -24.63
N TYR A 106 18.85 -9.75 -24.62
CA TYR A 106 18.80 -8.71 -25.63
C TYR A 106 18.69 -7.34 -24.98
N ARG A 107 19.36 -6.35 -25.57
CA ARG A 107 19.10 -4.93 -25.32
C ARG A 107 18.07 -4.46 -26.34
N ILE A 108 16.92 -3.98 -25.87
CA ILE A 108 15.87 -3.45 -26.74
C ILE A 108 15.65 -1.97 -26.48
N VAL A 109 15.34 -1.23 -27.53
CA VAL A 109 14.88 0.16 -27.46
C VAL A 109 13.39 0.17 -27.76
N VAL A 110 12.60 0.78 -26.89
CA VAL A 110 11.15 0.87 -27.03
C VAL A 110 10.71 2.29 -27.40
N ALA A 111 9.54 2.41 -28.01
CA ALA A 111 8.97 3.70 -28.37
C ALA A 111 8.72 4.59 -27.14
N ASN A 112 9.00 5.88 -27.26
CA ASN A 112 8.68 6.82 -26.19
C ASN A 112 7.16 6.91 -26.00
N SER A 113 6.72 6.91 -24.75
CA SER A 113 5.35 7.18 -24.33
C SER A 113 4.95 8.62 -24.67
N THR A 114 4.62 8.90 -25.93
CA THR A 114 4.07 10.20 -26.32
C THR A 114 2.55 10.15 -26.17
N PRO A 115 1.93 11.09 -25.42
CA PRO A 115 0.48 11.22 -25.42
C PRO A 115 0.05 11.70 -26.81
N SER A 116 -0.74 10.89 -27.52
CA SER A 116 -1.27 11.31 -28.81
C SER A 116 -2.28 12.44 -28.60
N THR A 117 -2.12 13.53 -29.35
CA THR A 117 -2.96 14.74 -29.28
C THR A 117 -4.36 14.55 -29.89
N SER A 118 -4.65 13.39 -30.49
CA SER A 118 -5.90 13.16 -31.24
C SER A 118 -6.97 12.36 -30.50
N ASN A 119 -6.64 11.61 -29.44
CA ASN A 119 -7.62 10.84 -28.64
C ASN A 119 -7.05 10.50 -27.24
N PRO A 120 -7.39 11.26 -26.18
CA PRO A 120 -6.86 11.03 -24.83
C PRO A 120 -7.34 9.73 -24.15
N GLU A 121 -8.32 9.02 -24.71
CA GLU A 121 -8.81 7.73 -24.18
C GLU A 121 -8.10 6.49 -24.77
N GLU A 122 -7.30 6.62 -25.83
CA GLU A 122 -6.61 5.48 -26.50
C GLU A 122 -5.10 5.40 -26.22
N ALA A 123 -4.52 6.39 -25.53
CA ALA A 123 -3.09 6.42 -25.19
C ALA A 123 -2.86 5.95 -23.75
N GLU A 124 -3.07 4.67 -23.46
CA GLU A 124 -2.49 4.08 -22.25
C GLU A 124 -0.98 3.90 -22.46
N THR A 125 -0.21 4.92 -22.08
CA THR A 125 1.26 4.86 -22.10
C THR A 125 1.74 3.87 -21.04
N TYR A 126 2.09 2.67 -21.48
CA TYR A 126 2.69 1.64 -20.63
C TYR A 126 4.21 1.82 -20.54
N THR A 127 4.74 1.86 -19.32
CA THR A 127 6.19 1.91 -19.06
C THR A 127 6.63 0.56 -18.47
N PRO A 128 7.47 -0.20 -19.19
CA PRO A 128 8.05 -1.45 -18.71
C PRO A 128 8.84 -1.31 -17.41
N LYS A 129 8.74 -2.29 -16.52
CA LYS A 129 9.40 -2.38 -15.22
C LYS A 129 10.21 -3.65 -15.08
N ASP A 130 11.14 -3.66 -14.12
CA ASP A 130 11.90 -4.86 -13.75
C ASP A 130 10.97 -6.04 -13.43
N ALA A 131 11.37 -7.23 -13.90
CA ALA A 131 10.63 -8.48 -13.81
C ALA A 131 9.25 -8.50 -14.52
N ASP A 132 8.91 -7.51 -15.34
CA ASP A 132 7.76 -7.62 -16.24
C ASP A 132 7.97 -8.78 -17.21
N MET A 133 6.90 -9.53 -17.47
CA MET A 133 6.86 -10.56 -18.50
C MET A 133 6.06 -10.08 -19.70
N PHE A 134 6.63 -10.31 -20.88
CA PHE A 134 6.08 -9.90 -22.15
C PHE A 134 5.84 -11.07 -23.09
N VAL A 135 4.87 -10.87 -23.97
CA VAL A 135 4.84 -11.54 -25.28
C VAL A 135 5.42 -10.58 -26.30
N LEU A 136 6.55 -10.95 -26.90
CA LEU A 136 7.06 -10.34 -28.11
C LEU A 136 6.29 -10.92 -29.31
N SER A 137 5.64 -10.09 -30.11
CA SER A 137 4.89 -10.50 -31.30
C SER A 137 5.05 -9.48 -32.42
N ASP A 138 5.01 -9.95 -33.66
CA ASP A 138 5.01 -9.12 -34.87
C ASP A 138 3.64 -8.52 -35.20
N VAL A 139 2.61 -8.84 -34.41
CA VAL A 139 1.24 -8.35 -34.57
C VAL A 139 0.80 -7.55 -33.34
N LYS A 140 0.11 -6.43 -33.57
CA LYS A 140 -0.53 -5.64 -32.52
C LYS A 140 -1.58 -6.49 -31.79
N PRO A 141 -1.67 -6.47 -30.45
CA PRO A 141 -2.65 -7.28 -29.72
C PRO A 141 -4.08 -6.88 -30.09
N LYS A 142 -4.76 -7.71 -30.90
CA LYS A 142 -6.18 -7.54 -31.26
C LYS A 142 -7.00 -8.74 -30.84
N HIS A 143 -6.47 -9.95 -31.07
CA HIS A 143 -7.14 -11.18 -30.67
C HIS A 143 -6.12 -12.22 -30.21
N LEU A 144 -6.48 -13.06 -29.24
CA LEU A 144 -5.61 -14.14 -28.75
C LEU A 144 -5.21 -15.12 -29.87
N SER A 145 -6.08 -15.30 -30.86
CA SER A 145 -5.81 -16.16 -32.02
C SER A 145 -4.65 -15.68 -32.89
N ASP A 146 -4.23 -14.42 -32.75
CA ASP A 146 -3.03 -13.90 -33.41
C ASP A 146 -1.77 -14.62 -32.94
N LEU A 147 -1.73 -15.08 -31.67
CA LEU A 147 -0.61 -15.85 -31.10
C LEU A 147 -0.61 -17.32 -31.54
N THR A 148 -1.77 -17.87 -31.91
CA THR A 148 -1.92 -19.30 -32.24
C THR A 148 -1.83 -19.59 -33.75
N ARG A 149 -1.81 -18.56 -34.60
CA ARG A 149 -1.82 -18.71 -36.07
C ARG A 149 -0.50 -19.27 -36.64
N ASN A 150 0.63 -19.03 -36.00
CA ASN A 150 1.96 -19.53 -36.38
C ASN A 150 2.78 -19.83 -35.13
N GLN A 151 3.32 -21.05 -34.96
CA GLN A 151 4.12 -21.43 -33.77
C GLN A 151 5.43 -20.63 -33.63
N GLY A 152 5.84 -19.87 -34.64
CA GLY A 152 6.96 -18.93 -34.61
C GLY A 152 6.61 -17.46 -34.34
N ALA A 153 5.32 -17.11 -34.18
CA ALA A 153 4.86 -15.71 -34.15
C ALA A 153 4.96 -15.00 -32.79
N TYR A 154 5.39 -15.70 -31.73
CA TYR A 154 5.52 -15.08 -30.42
C TYR A 154 6.69 -15.62 -29.61
N VAL A 155 7.27 -14.79 -28.75
CA VAL A 155 8.32 -15.19 -27.80
C VAL A 155 7.98 -14.62 -26.44
N ILE A 156 8.03 -15.44 -25.40
CA ILE A 156 7.88 -14.95 -24.03
C ILE A 156 9.23 -14.38 -23.60
N ALA A 157 9.23 -13.18 -23.04
CA ALA A 157 10.41 -12.53 -22.52
C ALA A 157 10.17 -12.00 -21.11
N SER A 158 11.24 -11.81 -20.36
CA SER A 158 11.22 -11.17 -19.03
C SER A 158 12.21 -10.02 -19.00
N VAL A 159 11.78 -8.89 -18.44
CA VAL A 159 12.65 -7.72 -18.22
C VAL A 159 13.60 -8.03 -17.06
N LEU A 160 14.89 -8.05 -17.37
CA LEU A 160 15.94 -8.16 -16.36
C LEU A 160 16.26 -6.79 -15.74
N ARG A 161 16.21 -5.74 -16.58
CA ARG A 161 16.49 -4.36 -16.15
C ARG A 161 15.80 -3.36 -17.07
N ALA A 162 15.01 -2.47 -16.50
CA ALA A 162 14.50 -1.27 -17.15
C ALA A 162 15.50 -0.11 -17.00
N GLY A 163 15.53 0.77 -17.99
CA GLY A 163 16.39 1.95 -17.98
C GLY A 163 15.87 3.04 -17.05
N GLU A 164 16.76 3.60 -16.23
CA GLU A 164 16.41 4.65 -15.25
C GLU A 164 17.50 5.73 -15.12
N ASN A 165 18.69 5.53 -15.70
CA ASN A 165 19.88 6.36 -15.46
C ASN A 165 20.66 6.61 -16.76
N GLU A 166 21.69 7.46 -16.71
CA GLU A 166 22.56 7.76 -17.86
C GLU A 166 23.20 6.52 -18.52
N THR A 167 23.43 5.45 -17.76
CA THR A 167 24.01 4.18 -18.27
C THR A 167 23.02 3.31 -19.05
N LEU A 168 21.73 3.40 -18.76
CA LEU A 168 20.65 2.71 -19.46
C LEU A 168 19.47 3.67 -19.55
N PRO A 169 19.31 4.39 -20.69
CA PRO A 169 18.29 5.42 -20.83
C PRO A 169 16.87 4.88 -20.63
N PRO A 170 15.88 5.72 -20.26
CA PRO A 170 14.52 5.27 -19.90
C PRO A 170 13.80 4.41 -20.94
N ASN A 171 14.11 4.60 -22.22
CA ASN A 171 13.54 3.85 -23.33
C ASN A 171 14.33 2.58 -23.69
N HIS A 172 15.33 2.18 -22.90
CA HIS A 172 16.12 0.97 -23.11
C HIS A 172 15.80 -0.09 -22.05
N LEU A 173 15.67 -1.33 -22.48
CA LEU A 173 15.43 -2.47 -21.60
C LEU A 173 16.46 -3.57 -21.89
N ILE A 174 16.85 -4.29 -20.84
CA ILE A 174 17.57 -5.56 -20.95
C ILE A 174 16.55 -6.67 -20.68
N ILE A 175 16.32 -7.51 -21.67
CA ILE A 175 15.34 -8.60 -21.59
C ILE A 175 16.02 -9.96 -21.77
N LYS A 176 15.42 -10.99 -21.18
CA LYS A 176 15.75 -12.39 -21.44
C LYS A 176 14.57 -13.06 -22.13
N ALA A 177 14.80 -13.69 -23.27
CA ALA A 177 13.77 -14.40 -24.03
C ALA A 177 13.78 -15.91 -23.74
N SER A 178 12.63 -16.56 -23.93
CA SER A 178 12.49 -18.02 -23.80
C SER A 178 13.17 -18.80 -24.92
N ARG A 179 13.28 -18.18 -26.11
CA ARG A 179 13.94 -18.72 -27.30
C ARG A 179 14.51 -17.58 -28.16
N SER A 180 15.26 -17.92 -29.20
CA SER A 180 15.81 -16.92 -30.12
C SER A 180 14.69 -16.11 -30.78
N VAL A 181 14.85 -14.79 -30.81
CA VAL A 181 13.91 -13.90 -31.48
C VAL A 181 14.38 -13.70 -32.91
N GLY A 182 13.66 -14.26 -33.88
CA GLY A 182 13.98 -14.13 -35.30
C GLY A 182 13.56 -12.76 -35.82
N VAL A 183 14.46 -11.77 -35.80
CA VAL A 183 14.17 -10.41 -36.28
C VAL A 183 15.09 -10.04 -37.43
N GLU A 184 14.50 -9.55 -38.53
CA GLU A 184 15.22 -9.00 -39.69
C GLU A 184 15.57 -7.53 -39.44
N LYS A 185 16.85 -7.18 -39.56
CA LYS A 185 17.36 -5.81 -39.31
C LYS A 185 17.76 -5.12 -40.61
N ASP A 186 17.61 -3.80 -40.62
CA ASP A 186 18.17 -2.93 -41.65
C ASP A 186 19.68 -2.75 -41.42
N GLY A 187 20.48 -2.90 -42.49
CA GLY A 187 21.95 -2.96 -42.40
C GLY A 187 22.63 -1.62 -42.12
N GLU A 188 21.94 -0.49 -42.34
CA GLU A 188 22.48 0.86 -42.13
C GLU A 188 21.94 1.51 -40.85
N THR A 189 20.66 1.30 -40.54
CA THR A 189 19.99 1.98 -39.41
C THR A 189 19.82 1.10 -38.16
N ASN A 190 20.13 -0.19 -38.23
CA ASN A 190 19.90 -1.20 -37.18
C ASN A 190 18.44 -1.28 -36.68
N ARG A 191 17.48 -0.68 -37.41
CA ARG A 191 16.05 -0.73 -37.13
C ARG A 191 15.44 -2.05 -37.58
N LEU A 192 14.33 -2.44 -36.95
CA LEU A 192 13.61 -3.64 -37.32
C LEU A 192 12.86 -3.42 -38.66
N LYS A 193 12.99 -4.36 -39.61
CA LYS A 193 12.28 -4.31 -40.90
C LYS A 193 10.78 -4.58 -40.77
N LYS A 194 10.38 -5.28 -39.71
CA LYS A 194 8.99 -5.61 -39.38
C LYS A 194 8.66 -5.04 -38.00
N PRO A 195 7.41 -4.62 -37.76
CA PRO A 195 7.00 -4.14 -36.46
C PRO A 195 7.10 -5.27 -35.43
N LEU A 196 7.58 -4.95 -34.23
CA LEU A 196 7.64 -5.87 -33.10
C LEU A 196 7.03 -5.17 -31.88
N PHE A 197 6.12 -5.85 -31.20
CA PHE A 197 5.41 -5.33 -30.04
C PHE A 197 5.72 -6.18 -28.82
N ALA A 198 5.98 -5.53 -27.69
CA ALA A 198 6.07 -6.15 -26.38
C ALA A 198 4.74 -5.93 -25.63
N VAL A 199 3.98 -7.01 -25.45
CA VAL A 199 2.67 -7.00 -24.79
C VAL A 199 2.80 -7.49 -23.36
N PHE A 200 2.41 -6.66 -22.39
CA PHE A 200 2.49 -6.97 -20.96
C PHE A 200 1.58 -8.13 -20.56
N LEU A 201 2.13 -9.06 -19.77
CA LEU A 201 1.38 -10.14 -19.15
C LEU A 201 1.24 -9.92 -17.64
N ILE A 202 2.33 -10.10 -16.91
CA ILE A 202 2.38 -10.05 -15.44
C ILE A 202 3.74 -9.51 -14.98
N ASN A 203 3.81 -8.97 -13.76
CA ASN A 203 5.08 -8.67 -13.10
C ASN A 203 5.48 -9.83 -12.17
N MET A 204 6.68 -10.38 -12.37
CA MET A 204 7.16 -11.56 -11.66
C MET A 204 7.85 -11.29 -10.33
N THR A 205 7.91 -10.04 -9.87
CA THR A 205 8.65 -9.65 -8.65
C THR A 205 8.19 -10.45 -7.43
N THR A 206 6.88 -10.46 -7.15
CA THR A 206 6.33 -11.13 -5.96
C THR A 206 6.50 -12.64 -6.03
N PHE A 207 6.18 -13.25 -7.17
CA PHE A 207 6.35 -14.69 -7.40
C PHE A 207 7.81 -15.13 -7.27
N THR A 208 8.74 -14.38 -7.84
CA THR A 208 10.18 -14.68 -7.80
C THR A 208 10.74 -14.54 -6.39
N ARG A 209 10.31 -13.54 -5.62
CA ARG A 209 10.74 -13.35 -4.22
C ARG A 209 10.21 -14.46 -3.33
N MET A 210 8.92 -14.83 -3.45
CA MET A 210 8.38 -16.00 -2.76
C MET A 210 9.14 -17.28 -3.15
N TRP A 211 9.39 -17.51 -4.44
CA TRP A 211 10.16 -18.67 -4.92
C TRP A 211 11.55 -18.76 -4.27
N LYS A 212 12.29 -17.63 -4.22
CA LYS A 212 13.60 -17.55 -3.56
C LYS A 212 13.55 -17.74 -2.04
N SER A 213 12.43 -17.42 -1.40
CA SER A 213 12.22 -17.70 0.02
C SER A 213 11.79 -19.14 0.30
N LEU A 214 11.36 -19.90 -0.70
CA LEU A 214 11.05 -21.34 -0.60
C LEU A 214 12.25 -22.25 -0.96
N ASP A 215 13.41 -21.67 -1.23
CA ASP A 215 14.64 -22.40 -1.47
C ASP A 215 15.27 -22.86 -0.15
N LEU A 216 15.58 -24.16 -0.05
CA LEU A 216 16.05 -24.76 1.19
C LEU A 216 17.49 -24.34 1.53
N GLU A 217 18.38 -24.31 0.55
CA GLU A 217 19.78 -23.88 0.74
C GLU A 217 19.81 -22.43 1.24
N SER A 218 19.04 -21.55 0.57
CA SER A 218 18.90 -20.15 0.98
C SER A 218 18.29 -20.01 2.37
N ALA A 219 17.25 -20.78 2.70
CA ALA A 219 16.59 -20.71 4.00
C ALA A 219 17.49 -21.17 5.16
N LEU A 220 18.36 -22.16 4.93
CA LEU A 220 19.32 -22.67 5.92
C LEU A 220 20.45 -21.68 6.23
N GLN A 221 20.81 -20.82 5.27
CA GLN A 221 21.84 -19.78 5.46
C GLN A 221 21.29 -18.49 6.07
N ARG A 222 19.96 -18.32 6.06
CA ARG A 222 19.27 -17.14 6.57
C ARG A 222 18.80 -17.36 8.02
N ASN A 223 17.89 -16.52 8.50
CA ASN A 223 17.37 -16.57 9.85
C ASN A 223 16.54 -17.84 10.15
N THR A 224 17.19 -18.89 10.63
CA THR A 224 16.54 -20.16 10.96
C THR A 224 15.83 -20.15 12.32
N LYS A 225 16.25 -19.31 13.28
CA LYS A 225 15.76 -19.37 14.67
C LYS A 225 14.25 -19.14 14.78
N ILE A 226 13.74 -18.07 14.17
CA ILE A 226 12.30 -17.76 14.20
C ILE A 226 11.50 -18.67 13.26
N ILE A 227 12.10 -19.09 12.14
CA ILE A 227 11.47 -20.02 11.18
C ILE A 227 11.26 -21.40 11.81
N ASP A 228 12.23 -21.87 12.60
CA ASP A 228 12.12 -23.11 13.37
C ASP A 228 10.92 -23.09 14.30
N MET A 229 10.66 -21.96 14.97
CA MET A 229 9.46 -21.77 15.80
C MET A 229 8.18 -21.84 14.96
N VAL A 230 8.17 -21.26 13.75
CA VAL A 230 7.01 -21.22 12.84
C VAL A 230 6.62 -22.62 12.33
N PHE A 231 7.58 -23.41 11.83
CA PHE A 231 7.25 -24.70 11.21
C PHE A 231 7.09 -25.82 12.24
N ARG A 232 7.83 -25.77 13.36
CA ARG A 232 7.73 -26.77 14.44
C ARG A 232 6.54 -26.54 15.35
N TYR A 233 5.81 -25.43 15.20
CA TYR A 233 4.66 -25.12 16.04
C TYR A 233 3.66 -26.29 16.10
N ARG A 234 3.33 -26.73 17.32
CA ARG A 234 2.36 -27.78 17.60
C ARG A 234 1.20 -27.21 18.42
N PRO A 235 -0.01 -27.79 18.32
CA PRO A 235 -1.11 -27.40 19.18
C PRO A 235 -0.72 -27.55 20.66
N THR A 236 -0.95 -26.52 21.45
CA THR A 236 -0.83 -26.62 22.91
C THR A 236 -2.05 -27.34 23.48
N ASP A 237 -1.82 -28.44 24.20
CA ASP A 237 -2.88 -29.14 24.92
C ASP A 237 -3.44 -28.25 26.03
N ALA A 238 -4.77 -28.27 26.20
CA ALA A 238 -5.47 -27.43 27.16
C ALA A 238 -5.05 -27.67 28.64
N GLY A 239 -4.36 -28.79 28.92
CA GLY A 239 -3.94 -29.21 30.26
C GLY A 239 -2.61 -28.63 30.77
N ASP A 240 -1.78 -28.02 29.91
CA ASP A 240 -0.44 -27.54 30.31
C ASP A 240 -0.43 -26.04 30.73
N ARG A 241 -1.63 -25.44 30.87
CA ARG A 241 -1.81 -24.00 31.16
C ARG A 241 -1.40 -23.56 32.58
N ASN A 242 -1.01 -24.50 33.45
CA ASN A 242 -0.65 -24.19 34.84
C ASN A 242 0.85 -24.01 35.09
N LYS A 243 1.68 -23.96 34.05
CA LYS A 243 3.11 -23.61 34.18
C LYS A 243 3.47 -22.52 33.16
N SER A 244 3.47 -21.27 33.63
CA SER A 244 3.66 -20.00 32.87
C SER A 244 2.50 -19.74 31.89
N SER A 245 1.58 -18.80 32.12
CA SER A 245 1.86 -17.36 31.99
C SER A 245 0.83 -16.46 32.69
N THR A 246 -0.16 -16.99 33.41
CA THR A 246 -1.22 -16.16 34.01
C THR A 246 -0.88 -15.55 35.38
N SER A 247 0.16 -16.04 36.07
CA SER A 247 0.57 -15.50 37.39
C SER A 247 1.72 -14.48 37.33
N VAL A 248 2.37 -14.31 36.18
CA VAL A 248 3.48 -13.34 36.01
C VAL A 248 2.97 -11.96 35.60
N VAL A 249 1.85 -11.89 34.87
CA VAL A 249 1.35 -10.63 34.27
C VAL A 249 0.83 -9.62 35.30
N HIS A 250 0.30 -10.06 36.44
CA HIS A 250 -0.23 -9.13 37.46
C HIS A 250 0.86 -8.47 38.33
N ARG A 251 2.05 -9.07 38.48
CA ARG A 251 3.15 -8.43 39.23
C ARG A 251 3.99 -7.48 38.38
N SER A 252 3.98 -7.62 37.05
CA SER A 252 4.71 -6.75 36.12
C SER A 252 3.93 -5.49 35.71
N PHE A 253 2.61 -5.42 35.95
CA PHE A 253 1.80 -4.33 35.43
C PHE A 253 2.13 -2.96 36.05
N GLU A 254 2.40 -2.92 37.37
CA GLU A 254 2.74 -1.69 38.09
C GLU A 254 4.18 -1.22 37.81
N ASP A 255 5.15 -2.14 37.70
CA ASP A 255 6.54 -1.80 37.38
C ASP A 255 6.73 -1.29 35.93
N PHE A 256 5.91 -1.77 34.98
CA PHE A 256 5.99 -1.35 33.56
C PHE A 256 5.24 -0.05 33.28
N ALA A 257 4.13 0.22 33.98
CA ALA A 257 3.44 1.51 33.92
C ALA A 257 4.34 2.67 34.41
N ILE A 258 5.33 2.37 35.25
CA ILE A 258 6.35 3.33 35.72
C ILE A 258 7.48 3.52 34.69
N ALA A 259 7.73 2.53 33.82
CA ALA A 259 8.86 2.54 32.88
C ALA A 259 8.55 3.16 31.50
N GLU A 260 7.29 3.15 31.03
CA GLU A 260 6.91 3.64 29.69
C GLU A 260 5.69 4.59 29.70
N PRO A 261 5.84 5.81 30.24
CA PRO A 261 4.75 6.77 30.43
C PRO A 261 4.08 7.25 29.14
N ASP A 262 4.72 7.06 27.98
CA ASP A 262 4.26 7.63 26.70
C ASP A 262 3.13 6.82 26.05
N LEU A 263 2.97 5.54 26.36
CA LEU A 263 1.98 4.69 25.68
C LEU A 263 0.53 5.09 26.04
N HIS A 264 0.32 5.64 27.23
CA HIS A 264 -0.96 6.18 27.69
C HIS A 264 -1.40 7.44 26.93
N ASN A 265 -0.45 8.18 26.32
CA ASN A 265 -0.75 9.42 25.61
C ASN A 265 -1.46 9.20 24.26
N PHE A 266 -1.49 7.96 23.75
CA PHE A 266 -2.12 7.64 22.46
C PHE A 266 -3.63 7.39 22.55
N GLY A 267 -4.23 7.52 23.74
CA GLY A 267 -5.66 7.26 23.95
C GLY A 267 -6.05 5.84 23.50
N LEU A 268 -5.20 4.85 23.81
CA LEU A 268 -5.50 3.44 23.61
C LEU A 268 -6.49 3.00 24.70
N ASP A 269 -7.39 2.08 24.34
CA ASP A 269 -8.17 1.38 25.37
C ASP A 269 -7.35 0.30 26.07
N GLU A 270 -7.92 -0.26 27.14
CA GLU A 270 -7.29 -1.28 27.96
C GLU A 270 -6.89 -2.52 27.14
N SER A 271 -7.71 -2.95 26.17
CA SER A 271 -7.39 -4.13 25.35
C SER A 271 -6.21 -3.88 24.40
N GLN A 272 -6.15 -2.68 23.82
CA GLN A 272 -5.06 -2.24 22.96
C GLN A 272 -3.77 -2.06 23.76
N LEU A 273 -3.86 -1.47 24.96
CA LEU A 273 -2.72 -1.27 25.86
C LEU A 273 -2.16 -2.60 26.34
N ASN A 274 -3.02 -3.51 26.81
CA ASN A 274 -2.63 -4.85 27.26
C ASN A 274 -1.96 -5.64 26.13
N ALA A 275 -2.48 -5.55 24.92
CA ALA A 275 -1.89 -6.21 23.75
C ALA A 275 -0.48 -5.66 23.43
N ALA A 276 -0.30 -4.34 23.48
CA ALA A 276 1.00 -3.71 23.25
C ALA A 276 2.01 -4.07 24.35
N LEU A 277 1.62 -3.97 25.62
CA LEU A 277 2.46 -4.32 26.77
C LEU A 277 2.87 -5.79 26.75
N ALA A 278 1.95 -6.71 26.46
CA ALA A 278 2.28 -8.14 26.34
C ALA A 278 3.35 -8.39 25.26
N CYS A 279 3.27 -7.68 24.13
CA CYS A 279 4.29 -7.76 23.09
C CYS A 279 5.65 -7.21 23.57
N ILE A 280 5.67 -6.07 24.25
CA ILE A 280 6.89 -5.46 24.81
C ILE A 280 7.54 -6.38 25.85
N SER A 281 6.77 -6.93 26.78
CA SER A 281 7.25 -7.86 27.80
C SER A 281 7.83 -9.13 27.18
N SER A 282 7.20 -9.66 26.11
CA SER A 282 7.71 -10.86 25.44
C SER A 282 9.10 -10.68 24.83
N ARG A 283 9.46 -9.44 24.44
CA ARG A 283 10.77 -9.08 23.88
C ARG A 283 11.85 -9.01 24.94
N GLN A 284 11.51 -8.53 26.14
CA GLN A 284 12.49 -8.42 27.23
C GLN A 284 13.00 -9.78 27.70
N ASN A 285 12.23 -10.85 27.45
CA ASN A 285 12.72 -12.21 27.58
C ASN A 285 13.72 -12.51 26.46
N HIS A 286 14.96 -12.87 26.78
CA HIS A 286 16.08 -13.12 25.83
C HIS A 286 15.86 -14.25 24.79
N GLY A 287 14.64 -14.75 24.61
CA GLY A 287 14.28 -15.80 23.66
C GLY A 287 13.77 -15.28 22.32
N VAL A 288 13.26 -16.21 21.50
CA VAL A 288 12.54 -15.92 20.24
C VAL A 288 11.05 -15.93 20.54
N SER A 289 10.28 -15.00 19.98
CA SER A 289 8.83 -14.92 20.23
C SER A 289 7.99 -14.59 18.99
N ILE A 290 6.78 -15.14 18.97
CA ILE A 290 5.74 -14.81 17.98
C ILE A 290 4.48 -14.42 18.75
N ASN A 291 4.05 -13.18 18.58
CA ASN A 291 2.83 -12.65 19.19
C ASN A 291 1.77 -12.40 18.12
N LEU A 292 0.52 -12.71 18.45
CA LEU A 292 -0.63 -12.43 17.60
C LEU A 292 -1.53 -11.40 18.29
N ILE A 293 -1.82 -10.31 17.60
CA ILE A 293 -2.87 -9.36 17.99
C ILE A 293 -4.06 -9.56 17.06
N TRP A 294 -5.17 -10.01 17.64
CA TRP A 294 -6.41 -10.21 16.92
C TRP A 294 -7.28 -8.98 17.02
N GLY A 295 -7.45 -8.28 15.89
CA GLY A 295 -8.22 -7.05 15.82
C GLY A 295 -9.36 -7.12 14.81
N PRO A 296 -10.60 -7.32 15.27
CA PRO A 296 -11.79 -7.21 14.42
C PRO A 296 -11.95 -5.84 13.71
N PRO A 297 -12.93 -5.68 12.80
CA PRO A 297 -13.18 -4.41 12.13
C PRO A 297 -13.48 -3.28 13.12
N GLY A 298 -12.83 -2.13 12.95
CA GLY A 298 -13.06 -0.95 13.79
C GLY A 298 -12.38 -0.97 15.16
N THR A 299 -11.62 -2.01 15.52
CA THR A 299 -10.98 -2.11 16.85
C THR A 299 -9.62 -1.44 16.97
N GLY A 300 -9.19 -0.72 15.93
CA GLY A 300 -7.97 0.09 15.99
C GLY A 300 -6.65 -0.64 15.73
N LYS A 301 -6.64 -1.78 15.01
CA LYS A 301 -5.41 -2.51 14.59
C LYS A 301 -4.23 -1.60 14.27
N THR A 302 -4.34 -0.79 13.22
CA THR A 302 -3.26 0.11 12.79
C THR A 302 -2.94 1.20 13.82
N LYS A 303 -3.91 1.60 14.66
CA LYS A 303 -3.65 2.51 15.80
C LYS A 303 -2.74 1.83 16.83
N THR A 304 -3.06 0.61 17.23
CA THR A 304 -2.22 -0.21 18.12
C THR A 304 -0.85 -0.49 17.49
N SER A 305 -0.79 -0.85 16.21
CA SER A 305 0.47 -1.06 15.47
C SER A 305 1.33 0.20 15.46
N SER A 306 0.75 1.38 15.19
CA SER A 306 1.51 2.66 15.21
C SER A 306 2.04 3.02 16.60
N ALA A 307 1.23 2.83 17.65
CA ALA A 307 1.65 3.11 19.03
C ALA A 307 2.77 2.15 19.49
N LEU A 308 2.67 0.87 19.10
CA LEU A 308 3.73 -0.11 19.34
C LEU A 308 5.02 0.30 18.62
N LEU A 309 4.96 0.69 17.35
CA LEU A 309 6.13 1.16 16.60
C LEU A 309 6.75 2.41 17.21
N TRP A 310 5.92 3.35 17.69
CA TRP A 310 6.39 4.52 18.41
C TRP A 310 7.21 4.13 19.64
N THR A 311 6.68 3.23 20.47
CA THR A 311 7.39 2.72 21.65
C THR A 311 8.70 2.03 21.27
N MET A 312 8.70 1.20 20.22
CA MET A 312 9.93 0.53 19.77
C MET A 312 10.98 1.54 19.29
N LEU A 313 10.55 2.61 18.62
CA LEU A 313 11.41 3.70 18.18
C LEU A 313 12.04 4.46 19.37
N THR A 314 11.27 4.76 20.43
CA THR A 314 11.79 5.46 21.62
C THR A 314 12.73 4.56 22.44
N MET A 315 12.45 3.26 22.51
CA MET A 315 13.33 2.24 23.10
C MET A 315 14.58 1.93 22.25
N LYS A 316 14.74 2.57 21.08
CA LYS A 316 15.80 2.28 20.11
C LYS A 316 15.87 0.82 19.66
N CYS A 317 14.72 0.12 19.65
CA CYS A 317 14.61 -1.22 19.09
C CYS A 317 14.50 -1.15 17.56
N ARG A 318 15.49 -1.68 16.85
CA ARG A 318 15.46 -1.73 15.39
C ARG A 318 14.34 -2.63 14.89
N THR A 319 13.40 -2.03 14.17
CA THR A 319 12.11 -2.66 13.82
C THR A 319 11.86 -2.60 12.32
N LEU A 320 11.47 -3.74 11.76
CA LEU A 320 10.91 -3.85 10.41
C LEU A 320 9.37 -3.88 10.52
N ALA A 321 8.72 -2.88 9.97
CA ALA A 321 7.27 -2.81 9.86
C ALA A 321 6.83 -3.15 8.43
N CYS A 322 5.96 -4.16 8.31
CA CYS A 322 5.45 -4.66 7.05
C CYS A 322 3.93 -4.61 7.00
N ALA A 323 3.39 -4.53 5.77
CA ALA A 323 1.98 -4.78 5.49
C ALA A 323 1.83 -5.45 4.10
N PRO A 324 0.69 -6.08 3.79
CA PRO A 324 0.44 -6.76 2.51
C PRO A 324 0.35 -5.80 1.32
N THR A 325 -0.12 -4.57 1.52
CA THR A 325 -0.40 -3.63 0.43
C THR A 325 0.30 -2.30 0.65
N ASN A 326 0.61 -1.59 -0.45
CA ASN A 326 1.19 -0.25 -0.39
C ASN A 326 0.34 0.71 0.45
N THR A 327 -0.99 0.69 0.26
CA THR A 327 -1.93 1.53 1.01
C THR A 327 -1.85 1.29 2.52
N ALA A 328 -1.75 0.04 2.95
CA ALA A 328 -1.66 -0.29 4.37
C ALA A 328 -0.33 0.18 4.99
N VAL A 329 0.79 0.02 4.27
CA VAL A 329 2.10 0.52 4.73
C VAL A 329 2.12 2.05 4.81
N VAL A 330 1.55 2.72 3.82
CA VAL A 330 1.45 4.19 3.76
C VAL A 330 0.61 4.71 4.93
N GLU A 331 -0.56 4.12 5.20
CA GLU A 331 -1.39 4.49 6.35
C GLU A 331 -0.66 4.29 7.69
N LEU A 332 0.07 3.17 7.84
CA LEU A 332 0.87 2.90 9.04
C LEU A 332 2.00 3.94 9.21
N ALA A 333 2.71 4.27 8.13
CA ALA A 333 3.77 5.28 8.12
C ALA A 333 3.22 6.67 8.45
N SER A 334 2.09 7.08 7.87
CA SER A 334 1.47 8.38 8.12
C SER A 334 1.07 8.53 9.59
N ARG A 335 0.51 7.47 10.20
CA ARG A 335 0.13 7.50 11.62
C ARG A 335 1.35 7.60 12.53
N LEU A 336 2.40 6.81 12.27
CA LEU A 336 3.63 6.86 13.05
C LEU A 336 4.30 8.24 12.96
N LEU A 337 4.38 8.82 11.75
CA LEU A 337 4.96 10.14 11.53
C LEU A 337 4.13 11.25 12.21
N ARG A 338 2.80 11.16 12.17
CA ARG A 338 1.92 12.09 12.90
C ARG A 338 2.13 12.00 14.40
N GLN A 339 2.19 10.78 14.96
CA GLN A 339 2.49 10.56 16.38
C GLN A 339 3.87 11.12 16.76
N PHE A 340 4.86 11.00 15.87
CA PHE A 340 6.18 11.60 16.06
C PHE A 340 6.14 13.13 16.14
N ARG A 341 5.38 13.77 15.25
CA ARG A 341 5.25 15.23 15.21
C ARG A 341 4.42 15.77 16.39
N GLU A 342 3.35 15.09 16.78
CA GLU A 342 2.46 15.49 17.89
C GLU A 342 3.13 15.38 19.27
N SER A 343 4.04 14.43 19.46
CA SER A 343 4.81 14.27 20.71
C SER A 343 5.97 15.26 20.85
N SER A 344 6.02 16.29 19.99
CA SER A 344 7.10 17.28 19.87
C SER A 344 8.50 16.69 19.60
N GLY A 345 8.54 15.44 19.12
CA GLY A 345 9.75 14.64 18.97
C GLY A 345 10.33 14.23 20.33
N HIS A 346 10.60 12.94 20.51
CA HIS A 346 11.32 12.50 21.72
C HIS A 346 12.80 12.92 21.59
N LYS A 347 13.42 13.41 22.68
CA LYS A 347 14.82 13.92 22.65
C LYS A 347 15.84 12.92 22.11
N SER A 348 15.51 11.63 22.11
CA SER A 348 16.38 10.55 21.67
C SER A 348 16.21 10.15 20.20
N CYS A 349 15.11 10.46 19.51
CA CYS A 349 14.85 10.02 18.14
C CYS A 349 14.59 11.19 17.17
N ARG A 350 14.90 10.98 15.89
CA ARG A 350 14.72 11.97 14.82
C ARG A 350 13.89 11.38 13.68
N VAL A 351 13.34 12.22 12.81
CA VAL A 351 12.60 11.76 11.62
C VAL A 351 13.46 10.85 10.73
N GLY A 352 14.77 11.11 10.66
CA GLY A 352 15.76 10.26 9.98
C GLY A 352 15.83 8.82 10.49
N ASP A 353 15.36 8.53 11.71
CA ASP A 353 15.30 7.16 12.26
C ASP A 353 14.21 6.30 11.60
N MET A 354 13.24 6.91 10.93
CA MET A 354 12.15 6.24 10.23
C MET A 354 12.41 6.29 8.73
N VAL A 355 12.24 5.18 8.02
CA VAL A 355 12.36 5.14 6.56
C VAL A 355 11.27 4.28 5.93
N LEU A 356 10.55 4.85 4.97
CA LEU A 356 9.56 4.17 4.13
C LEU A 356 10.17 3.92 2.75
N PHE A 357 10.14 2.68 2.26
CA PHE A 357 10.59 2.38 0.89
C PHE A 357 9.67 1.41 0.16
N GLY A 358 9.63 1.58 -1.17
CA GLY A 358 8.85 0.77 -2.10
C GLY A 358 8.64 1.50 -3.42
N ASN A 359 7.66 1.05 -4.21
CA ASN A 359 7.41 1.62 -5.52
C ASN A 359 6.64 2.95 -5.42
N LYS A 360 7.29 4.07 -5.78
CA LYS A 360 6.73 5.42 -5.71
C LYS A 360 5.40 5.57 -6.46
N ASP A 361 5.28 5.01 -7.66
CA ASP A 361 4.09 5.13 -8.50
C ASP A 361 2.85 4.52 -7.83
N TRP A 362 3.05 3.48 -7.02
CA TRP A 362 1.97 2.73 -6.42
C TRP A 362 1.67 3.17 -4.98
N MET A 363 2.64 3.75 -4.29
CA MET A 363 2.47 4.21 -2.92
C MET A 363 1.76 5.57 -2.83
N LYS A 364 1.70 6.36 -3.91
CA LYS A 364 1.03 7.68 -3.93
C LYS A 364 1.41 8.54 -2.71
N ILE A 365 2.72 8.64 -2.49
CA ILE A 365 3.32 9.39 -1.38
C ILE A 365 2.91 10.87 -1.48
N ASP A 366 2.36 11.41 -0.40
CA ASP A 366 2.03 12.82 -0.27
C ASP A 366 3.24 13.66 0.20
N ASP A 367 3.06 14.97 0.29
CA ASP A 367 4.12 15.89 0.73
C ASP A 367 4.57 15.59 2.17
N GLU A 368 3.66 15.12 3.04
CA GLU A 368 4.00 14.83 4.43
C GLU A 368 4.90 13.60 4.59
N LEU A 369 4.61 12.52 3.86
CA LEU A 369 5.38 11.28 3.87
C LEU A 369 6.69 11.37 3.08
N SER A 370 6.86 12.41 2.26
CA SER A 370 8.10 12.64 1.52
C SER A 370 9.33 12.74 2.44
N ASP A 371 9.16 13.23 3.67
CA ASP A 371 10.21 13.32 4.70
C ASP A 371 10.78 11.96 5.13
N VAL A 372 9.96 10.90 5.06
CA VAL A 372 10.34 9.53 5.43
C VAL A 372 10.55 8.62 4.23
N PHE A 373 10.19 9.06 3.02
CA PHE A 373 10.34 8.25 1.83
C PHE A 373 11.80 8.19 1.34
N LEU A 374 12.33 6.97 1.22
CA LEU A 374 13.75 6.70 0.95
C LEU A 374 14.27 7.46 -0.28
N GLU A 375 13.56 7.39 -1.41
CA GLU A 375 14.02 8.04 -2.65
C GLU A 375 14.08 9.57 -2.51
N HIS A 376 13.10 10.20 -1.85
CA HIS A 376 13.11 11.64 -1.64
C HIS A 376 14.29 12.05 -0.76
N ARG A 377 14.50 11.29 0.32
CA ARG A 377 15.60 11.47 1.27
C ARG A 377 16.96 11.33 0.61
N VAL A 378 17.18 10.26 -0.16
CA VAL A 378 18.45 10.02 -0.84
C VAL A 378 18.75 11.12 -1.85
N ARG A 379 17.75 11.61 -2.58
CA ARG A 379 17.94 12.74 -3.51
C ARG A 379 18.46 14.00 -2.80
N ARG A 380 17.99 14.29 -1.58
CA ARG A 380 18.48 15.41 -0.77
C ARG A 380 19.90 15.13 -0.26
N LEU A 381 20.12 13.95 0.35
CA LEU A 381 21.43 13.55 0.89
C LEU A 381 22.53 13.55 -0.17
N LEU A 382 22.23 13.14 -1.40
CA LEU A 382 23.19 13.15 -2.52
C LEU A 382 23.87 14.51 -2.71
N THR A 383 23.13 15.61 -2.49
CA THR A 383 23.70 16.97 -2.57
C THR A 383 24.68 17.27 -1.43
N CYS A 384 24.46 16.68 -0.25
CA CYS A 384 25.33 16.83 0.91
C CYS A 384 26.57 15.95 0.82
N PHE A 385 26.52 14.79 0.19
CA PHE A 385 27.69 13.92 0.00
C PHE A 385 28.59 14.34 -1.18
N ALA A 386 28.18 15.32 -1.98
CA ALA A 386 28.97 15.81 -3.11
C ALA A 386 30.37 16.32 -2.67
N PRO A 387 31.48 15.87 -3.27
CA PRO A 387 32.84 16.21 -2.81
C PRO A 387 33.14 17.72 -2.74
N LEU A 388 32.71 18.47 -3.76
CA LEU A 388 33.07 19.88 -3.95
C LEU A 388 32.02 20.88 -3.42
N THR A 389 30.82 20.41 -3.11
CA THR A 389 29.70 21.28 -2.72
C THR A 389 28.97 20.80 -1.47
N GLY A 390 29.31 19.62 -0.98
CA GLY A 390 28.64 18.95 0.12
C GLY A 390 29.04 19.46 1.50
N TRP A 391 28.67 18.69 2.51
CA TRP A 391 28.74 19.07 3.91
C TRP A 391 30.19 19.39 4.35
N ARG A 392 31.16 18.58 3.94
CA ARG A 392 32.57 18.73 4.32
C ARG A 392 33.15 20.02 3.76
N HIS A 393 32.94 20.28 2.46
CA HIS A 393 33.32 21.53 1.83
C HIS A 393 32.64 22.73 2.51
N CYS A 394 31.33 22.65 2.78
CA CYS A 394 30.59 23.73 3.41
C CYS A 394 31.09 24.07 4.83
N LEU A 395 31.43 23.06 5.64
CA LEU A 395 31.99 23.25 6.98
C LEU A 395 33.35 23.94 6.90
N VAL A 396 34.25 23.42 6.04
CA VAL A 396 35.61 23.94 5.89
C VAL A 396 35.58 25.37 5.35
N SER A 397 34.81 25.69 4.31
CA SER A 397 34.73 27.05 3.77
C SER A 397 34.19 28.06 4.78
N MET A 398 33.20 27.66 5.60
CA MET A 398 32.66 28.55 6.62
C MET A 398 33.66 28.76 7.76
N ALA A 399 34.34 27.71 8.21
CA ALA A 399 35.39 27.80 9.22
C ALA A 399 36.53 28.70 8.75
N ASP A 400 36.99 28.49 7.51
CA ASP A 400 38.06 29.27 6.89
C ASP A 400 37.70 30.75 6.77
N LEU A 401 36.46 31.10 6.38
CA LEU A 401 36.02 32.50 6.41
C LEU A 401 36.05 33.08 7.83
N LEU A 402 35.60 32.34 8.85
CA LEU A 402 35.56 32.87 10.23
C LEU A 402 36.96 33.04 10.84
N GLU A 403 37.94 32.25 10.37
CA GLU A 403 39.31 32.24 10.87
C GLU A 403 40.23 33.16 10.06
N ASN A 404 40.13 33.14 8.73
CA ASN A 404 41.11 33.71 7.78
C ASN A 404 40.52 34.78 6.84
N ALA A 405 39.38 35.41 7.17
CA ALA A 405 38.74 36.42 6.30
C ALA A 405 39.69 37.53 5.82
N VAL A 406 40.62 37.99 6.67
CA VAL A 406 41.54 39.09 6.32
C VAL A 406 42.51 38.66 5.23
N SER A 407 43.08 37.47 5.35
CA SER A 407 43.97 36.89 4.34
C SER A 407 43.21 36.61 3.04
N GLN A 408 41.99 36.06 3.11
CA GLN A 408 41.16 35.85 1.91
C GLN A 408 40.83 37.15 1.17
N TYR A 409 40.57 38.24 1.92
CA TYR A 409 40.32 39.55 1.32
C TYR A 409 41.57 40.12 0.66
N GLN A 410 42.75 39.94 1.25
CA GLN A 410 44.02 40.34 0.63
C GLN A 410 44.26 39.59 -0.68
N THR A 411 44.00 38.28 -0.72
CA THR A 411 44.07 37.51 -1.97
C THR A 411 43.06 38.00 -3.01
N TYR A 412 41.83 38.33 -2.60
CA TYR A 412 40.84 38.93 -3.51
C TYR A 412 41.30 40.25 -4.13
N LEU A 413 42.00 41.09 -3.38
CA LEU A 413 42.54 42.34 -3.91
C LEU A 413 43.62 42.08 -4.97
N VAL A 414 44.55 41.14 -4.69
CA VAL A 414 45.61 40.75 -5.64
C VAL A 414 45.02 40.12 -6.91
N ASP A 415 44.11 39.14 -6.76
CA ASP A 415 43.45 38.48 -7.89
C ASP A 415 42.63 39.47 -8.75
N LYS A 416 42.19 40.59 -8.17
CA LYS A 416 41.48 41.64 -8.91
C LYS A 416 42.46 42.54 -9.65
N GLU A 417 43.55 42.96 -9.00
CA GLU A 417 44.63 43.72 -9.64
C GLU A 417 45.17 42.96 -10.86
N ASP A 418 45.42 41.66 -10.72
CA ASP A 418 45.89 40.80 -11.83
C ASP A 418 44.88 40.70 -13.00
N ARG A 419 43.57 40.74 -12.72
CA ARG A 419 42.52 40.69 -13.77
C ARG A 419 42.26 42.02 -14.45
N GLU A 420 42.36 43.12 -13.71
CA GLU A 420 42.28 44.48 -14.27
C GLU A 420 43.47 44.77 -15.19
N GLU A 421 44.62 44.11 -14.99
CA GLU A 421 45.76 44.16 -15.91
C GLU A 421 45.55 43.30 -17.19
N GLU A 422 44.66 42.28 -17.16
CA GLU A 422 44.40 41.38 -18.30
C GLU A 422 43.17 41.79 -19.15
N ASP A 423 42.14 42.41 -18.57
CA ASP A 423 40.88 42.80 -19.25
C ASP A 423 40.57 44.31 -19.05
N GLU A 424 40.89 45.15 -20.05
CA GLU A 424 40.76 46.63 -19.99
C GLU A 424 39.30 47.18 -19.90
N GLU A 425 38.25 46.34 -19.88
CA GLU A 425 36.85 46.78 -20.04
C GLU A 425 35.89 46.48 -18.85
N GLU A 426 36.31 45.83 -17.75
CA GLU A 426 35.43 45.58 -16.58
C GLU A 426 35.73 46.51 -15.38
N GLU A 427 35.25 47.77 -15.41
CA GLU A 427 35.18 48.63 -14.21
C GLU A 427 34.12 48.11 -13.21
N THR A 428 34.48 47.13 -12.40
CA THR A 428 33.68 46.72 -11.22
C THR A 428 34.22 47.40 -9.96
N MET A 429 33.38 48.13 -9.21
CA MET A 429 33.80 48.74 -7.94
C MET A 429 34.37 47.70 -6.96
N THR A 430 35.59 47.94 -6.45
CA THR A 430 36.23 47.11 -5.43
C THR A 430 35.40 47.10 -4.15
N MET A 431 35.05 45.92 -3.66
CA MET A 431 34.30 45.79 -2.41
C MET A 431 35.16 46.19 -1.22
N THR A 432 34.57 46.90 -0.26
CA THR A 432 35.16 47.10 1.08
C THR A 432 35.34 45.76 1.80
N PHE A 433 36.18 45.71 2.84
CA PHE A 433 36.35 44.47 3.63
C PHE A 433 35.02 43.99 4.21
N LYS A 434 34.19 44.94 4.68
CA LYS A 434 32.86 44.64 5.22
C LYS A 434 31.94 44.04 4.15
N GLU A 435 31.89 44.61 2.96
CA GLU A 435 31.08 44.10 1.85
C GLU A 435 31.54 42.72 1.40
N TYR A 436 32.86 42.51 1.29
CA TYR A 436 33.46 41.22 0.98
C TYR A 436 33.05 40.16 2.00
N VAL A 437 33.25 40.42 3.31
CA VAL A 437 32.89 39.48 4.37
C VAL A 437 31.39 39.19 4.35
N VAL A 438 30.53 40.20 4.23
CA VAL A 438 29.08 40.00 4.20
C VAL A 438 28.64 39.17 2.98
N ARG A 439 29.18 39.46 1.78
CA ARG A 439 28.86 38.73 0.55
C ARG A 439 29.31 37.27 0.65
N THR A 440 30.56 37.04 1.06
CA THR A 440 31.15 35.70 1.18
C THR A 440 30.46 34.91 2.29
N TYR A 441 30.15 35.55 3.42
CA TYR A 441 29.36 34.99 4.52
C TYR A 441 27.99 34.50 4.04
N ASN A 442 27.22 35.34 3.34
CA ASN A 442 25.90 34.97 2.84
C ASN A 442 25.97 33.76 1.89
N ARG A 443 27.00 33.70 1.04
CA ARG A 443 27.25 32.58 0.12
C ARG A 443 27.49 31.27 0.86
N HIS A 444 28.40 31.26 1.84
CA HIS A 444 28.74 30.04 2.59
C HIS A 444 27.63 29.62 3.54
N VAL A 445 26.99 30.57 4.25
CA VAL A 445 25.90 30.28 5.17
C VAL A 445 24.69 29.69 4.46
N ARG A 446 24.36 30.12 3.25
CA ARG A 446 23.25 29.53 2.49
C ARG A 446 23.47 28.03 2.27
N LYS A 447 24.63 27.66 1.72
CA LYS A 447 24.98 26.27 1.41
C LYS A 447 25.15 25.41 2.67
N LEU A 448 25.83 25.94 3.69
CA LEU A 448 26.05 25.22 4.94
C LEU A 448 24.74 24.97 5.69
N ARG A 449 23.86 25.97 5.76
CA ARG A 449 22.53 25.82 6.38
C ARG A 449 21.71 24.75 5.67
N GLU A 450 21.70 24.76 4.35
CA GLU A 450 21.02 23.75 3.55
C GLU A 450 21.56 22.35 3.84
N CYS A 451 22.89 22.17 3.85
CA CYS A 451 23.50 20.90 4.21
C CYS A 451 23.16 20.45 5.63
N ILE A 452 23.30 21.33 6.63
CA ILE A 452 23.02 20.97 8.02
C ILE A 452 21.55 20.59 8.20
N ASN A 453 20.61 21.33 7.61
CA ASN A 453 19.19 21.00 7.68
C ASN A 453 18.91 19.63 7.08
N ILE A 454 19.42 19.37 5.86
CA ILE A 454 19.27 18.06 5.20
C ILE A 454 19.83 16.95 6.09
N LEU A 455 21.07 17.08 6.57
CA LEU A 455 21.68 16.06 7.44
C LEU A 455 20.89 15.85 8.74
N SER A 456 20.35 16.93 9.32
CA SER A 456 19.59 16.89 10.57
C SER A 456 18.22 16.24 10.44
N ASP A 457 17.60 16.35 9.27
CA ASP A 457 16.28 15.80 8.96
C ASP A 457 16.39 14.35 8.46
N ASP A 458 17.38 14.07 7.61
CA ASP A 458 17.43 12.88 6.77
C ASP A 458 18.38 11.79 7.30
N LEU A 459 19.39 12.12 8.12
CA LEU A 459 20.28 11.09 8.66
C LEU A 459 19.63 10.33 9.82
N PRO A 460 19.70 8.99 9.80
CA PRO A 460 19.43 8.19 10.99
C PRO A 460 20.34 8.60 12.15
N THR A 461 19.83 8.55 13.39
CA THR A 461 20.61 8.90 14.58
C THR A 461 21.79 7.96 14.82
N ALA A 462 21.74 6.74 14.29
CA ALA A 462 22.88 5.81 14.32
C ALA A 462 24.01 6.18 13.35
N SER A 463 23.80 7.16 12.47
CA SER A 463 24.82 7.60 11.49
C SER A 463 25.94 8.40 12.12
N THR A 464 25.69 9.02 13.28
CA THR A 464 26.68 9.85 13.97
C THR A 464 26.28 10.05 15.44
N SER A 465 27.13 10.67 16.25
CA SER A 465 26.79 10.89 17.67
C SER A 465 25.64 11.90 17.84
N LEU A 466 24.84 11.74 18.91
CA LEU A 466 23.82 12.73 19.27
C LEU A 466 24.42 14.13 19.50
N GLU A 467 25.68 14.18 19.93
CA GLU A 467 26.40 15.44 20.14
C GLU A 467 26.68 16.18 18.83
N ASN A 468 26.94 15.46 17.73
CA ASN A 468 27.10 16.07 16.41
C ASN A 468 25.80 16.74 15.93
N PHE A 469 24.63 16.13 16.17
CA PHE A 469 23.35 16.78 15.89
C PHE A 469 23.15 18.04 16.75
N LYS A 470 23.54 18.01 18.04
CA LYS A 470 23.50 19.23 18.87
C LYS A 470 24.45 20.31 18.35
N HIS A 471 25.65 19.93 17.91
CA HIS A 471 26.59 20.87 17.31
C HIS A 471 26.05 21.51 16.03
N MET A 472 25.37 20.74 15.18
CA MET A 472 24.65 21.24 14.00
C MET A 472 23.61 22.29 14.37
N ASP A 473 22.74 22.02 15.34
CA ASP A 473 21.72 22.96 15.83
C ASP A 473 22.34 24.25 16.40
N GLN A 474 23.45 24.11 17.14
CA GLN A 474 24.20 25.24 17.71
C GLN A 474 24.82 26.11 16.60
N VAL A 475 25.43 25.49 15.57
CA VAL A 475 25.98 26.22 14.43
C VAL A 475 24.89 27.02 13.72
N LEU A 476 23.73 26.43 13.44
CA LEU A 476 22.62 27.15 12.80
C LEU A 476 22.18 28.40 13.59
N LYS A 477 22.07 28.27 14.91
CA LYS A 477 21.74 29.40 15.81
C LYS A 477 22.85 30.46 15.78
N LEU A 478 24.12 30.06 15.88
CA LEU A 478 25.25 30.97 15.85
C LEU A 478 25.37 31.72 14.52
N LEU A 479 25.14 31.05 13.39
CA LEU A 479 25.11 31.69 12.08
C LEU A 479 23.98 32.73 12.02
N LYS A 480 22.79 32.45 12.57
CA LYS A 480 21.73 33.46 12.64
C LYS A 480 22.15 34.69 13.45
N ILE A 481 22.83 34.48 14.58
CA ILE A 481 23.28 35.57 15.45
C ILE A 481 24.40 36.39 14.79
N ILE A 482 25.43 35.74 14.23
CA ILE A 482 26.52 36.39 13.51
C ILE A 482 25.96 37.24 12.37
N ARG A 483 25.02 36.69 11.59
CA ARG A 483 24.34 37.43 10.52
C ARG A 483 23.76 38.74 11.05
N ASN A 484 22.94 38.68 12.10
CA ASN A 484 22.30 39.86 12.66
C ASN A 484 23.31 40.92 13.16
N LEU A 485 24.43 40.48 13.72
CA LEU A 485 25.50 41.36 14.20
C LEU A 485 26.29 42.01 13.06
N LEU A 486 26.54 41.28 11.96
CA LEU A 486 27.19 41.84 10.76
C LEU A 486 26.38 42.96 10.11
N TYR A 487 25.04 42.87 10.15
CA TYR A 487 24.13 43.91 9.64
C TYR A 487 23.82 45.01 10.66
N SER A 488 24.33 44.92 11.89
CA SER A 488 24.15 45.99 12.87
C SER A 488 24.94 47.23 12.43
N GLY A 489 24.36 48.42 12.55
CA GLY A 489 25.01 49.70 12.20
C GLY A 489 26.23 50.04 13.07
N ASP A 490 26.48 49.25 14.10
CA ASP A 490 27.45 49.48 15.17
C ASP A 490 28.86 48.93 14.86
N THR A 491 29.00 48.20 13.73
CA THR A 491 30.24 47.56 13.30
C THR A 491 30.82 48.28 12.08
N ASP A 492 31.71 49.25 12.31
CA ASP A 492 32.50 49.92 11.26
C ASP A 492 33.60 48.98 10.70
N GLU A 493 34.16 49.34 9.56
CA GLU A 493 35.13 48.52 8.82
C GLU A 493 36.40 48.22 9.62
N GLY A 494 36.93 49.22 10.34
CA GLY A 494 38.12 49.07 11.17
C GLY A 494 37.92 48.14 12.37
N LYS A 495 36.76 48.23 13.05
CA LYS A 495 36.40 47.32 14.15
C LYS A 495 36.17 45.90 13.64
N LEU A 496 35.52 45.74 12.48
CA LEU A 496 35.30 44.42 11.88
C LEU A 496 36.64 43.76 11.54
N ARG A 497 37.56 44.50 10.89
CA ARG A 497 38.89 44.00 10.56
C ARG A 497 39.65 43.52 11.80
N LYS A 498 39.67 44.33 12.87
CA LYS A 498 40.30 43.94 14.16
C LYS A 498 39.72 42.67 14.78
N ILE A 499 38.42 42.44 14.63
CA ILE A 499 37.80 41.18 15.08
C ILE A 499 38.39 40.03 14.26
N PHE A 500 38.38 40.14 12.93
CA PHE A 500 38.87 39.13 11.98
C PHE A 500 40.39 38.94 11.93
N GLU A 501 41.18 39.88 12.45
CA GLU A 501 42.64 39.73 12.66
C GLU A 501 42.96 38.92 13.93
N CYS A 502 42.03 38.83 14.87
CA CYS A 502 42.25 38.14 16.13
C CYS A 502 42.15 36.62 15.92
N THR A 503 43.28 35.92 15.92
CA THR A 503 43.39 34.46 15.70
C THR A 503 43.22 33.62 16.97
N THR A 504 43.23 34.23 18.16
CA THR A 504 43.10 33.51 19.43
C THR A 504 41.63 33.24 19.78
N GLU A 505 41.34 32.02 20.23
CA GLU A 505 40.05 31.70 20.85
C GLU A 505 39.82 32.62 22.04
N VAL A 506 38.63 33.23 22.11
CA VAL A 506 38.30 34.11 23.23
C VAL A 506 37.72 33.25 24.35
N GLU A 507 38.53 32.97 25.37
CA GLU A 507 38.02 32.48 26.65
C GLU A 507 37.30 33.64 27.36
N CYS A 508 35.97 33.61 27.38
CA CYS A 508 35.16 34.52 28.19
C CYS A 508 34.89 33.85 29.56
N PRO A 509 35.42 34.38 30.67
CA PRO A 509 35.12 33.86 32.01
C PRO A 509 33.61 33.89 32.25
N GLY A 510 33.01 32.73 32.56
CA GLY A 510 31.58 32.58 32.88
C GLY A 510 30.69 32.03 31.76
N ILE A 511 31.19 31.81 30.53
CA ILE A 511 30.43 31.12 29.48
C ILE A 511 30.90 29.68 29.39
N VAL A 512 30.23 28.78 30.10
CA VAL A 512 30.61 27.35 30.20
C VAL A 512 29.71 26.46 29.34
N SER A 513 28.50 26.92 29.06
CA SER A 513 27.50 26.22 28.26
C SER A 513 26.98 27.06 27.09
N PHE A 514 26.32 26.40 26.13
CA PHE A 514 25.62 27.10 25.05
C PHE A 514 24.47 27.97 25.55
N THR A 515 23.87 27.61 26.69
CA THR A 515 22.81 28.42 27.33
C THR A 515 23.39 29.71 27.89
N ASP A 516 24.55 29.66 28.56
CA ASP A 516 25.24 30.85 29.07
C ASP A 516 25.59 31.80 27.93
N LEU A 517 25.99 31.23 26.78
CA LEU A 517 26.23 32.01 25.57
C LEU A 517 24.97 32.72 25.09
N LEU A 518 23.81 32.04 25.02
CA LEU A 518 22.57 32.67 24.61
C LEU A 518 22.18 33.83 25.56
N CYS A 519 22.28 33.63 26.88
CA CYS A 519 22.06 34.69 27.87
C CYS A 519 23.02 35.87 27.66
N PHE A 520 24.30 35.60 27.38
CA PHE A 520 25.30 36.62 27.05
C PHE A 520 24.91 37.42 25.79
N MET A 521 24.37 36.75 24.77
CA MET A 521 23.93 37.41 23.54
C MET A 521 22.70 38.31 23.74
N GLU A 522 21.85 38.00 24.72
CA GLU A 522 20.67 38.80 25.08
C GLU A 522 21.01 40.02 25.97
N GLY A 523 22.13 39.99 26.70
CA GLY A 523 22.54 41.08 27.60
C GLY A 523 22.94 42.40 26.91
N ASN A 524 23.09 43.49 27.67
CA ASN A 524 23.36 44.86 27.17
C ASN A 524 24.82 45.13 26.73
N GLN A 525 25.52 44.12 26.21
CA GLN A 525 26.93 44.25 25.83
C GLN A 525 27.10 44.83 24.42
N LYS A 526 28.28 45.39 24.14
CA LYS A 526 28.63 45.95 22.83
C LYS A 526 28.54 44.90 21.71
N SER A 527 27.97 45.29 20.57
CA SER A 527 27.79 44.44 19.39
C SER A 527 29.09 43.79 18.90
N THR A 528 30.20 44.50 19.00
CA THR A 528 31.55 44.02 18.63
C THR A 528 32.04 42.89 19.52
N LEU A 529 31.79 42.95 20.83
CA LEU A 529 32.14 41.88 21.78
C LEU A 529 31.29 40.64 21.50
N LYS A 530 29.98 40.82 21.32
CA LYS A 530 29.03 39.74 20.95
C LYS A 530 29.48 39.04 19.66
N LEU A 531 29.87 39.80 18.64
CA LEU A 531 30.33 39.24 17.37
C LEU A 531 31.62 38.43 17.55
N LYS A 532 32.58 38.96 18.32
CA LYS A 532 33.84 38.27 18.61
C LYS A 532 33.60 36.92 19.30
N VAL A 533 32.73 36.90 20.32
CA VAL A 533 32.39 35.67 21.07
C VAL A 533 31.61 34.68 20.19
N ALA A 534 30.56 35.13 19.50
CA ALA A 534 29.77 34.27 18.63
C ALA A 534 30.61 33.62 17.52
N ARG A 535 31.53 34.39 16.93
CA ARG A 535 32.49 33.89 15.94
C ARG A 535 33.38 32.80 16.53
N SER A 536 33.98 33.03 17.70
CA SER A 536 34.86 32.05 18.37
C SER A 536 34.13 30.74 18.67
N PHE A 537 32.91 30.82 19.22
CA PHE A 537 32.09 29.65 19.49
C PHE A 537 31.67 28.91 18.21
N CYS A 538 31.32 29.65 17.15
CA CYS A 538 30.94 29.05 15.88
C CYS A 538 32.11 28.32 15.24
N LEU A 539 33.30 28.93 15.22
CA LEU A 539 34.51 28.31 14.69
C LEU A 539 34.85 27.01 15.43
N ARG A 540 34.79 27.03 16.77
CA ARG A 540 35.02 25.82 17.58
C ARG A 540 34.04 24.71 17.24
N LYS A 541 32.74 25.02 17.08
CA LYS A 541 31.72 24.02 16.73
C LYS A 541 31.88 23.50 15.30
N LEU A 542 32.27 24.34 14.34
CA LEU A 542 32.59 23.92 12.98
C LEU A 542 33.80 22.99 12.95
N LYS A 543 34.87 23.28 13.71
CA LYS A 543 36.05 22.41 13.84
C LYS A 543 35.68 21.06 14.47
N LEU A 544 34.91 21.05 15.56
CA LEU A 544 34.40 19.82 16.16
C LEU A 544 33.58 18.98 15.18
N LEU A 545 32.69 19.60 14.40
CA LEU A 545 31.95 18.88 13.37
C LEU A 545 32.88 18.34 12.27
N SER A 546 33.87 19.12 11.83
CA SER A 546 34.82 18.67 10.82
C SER A 546 35.69 17.50 11.26
N GLU A 547 35.91 17.33 12.57
CA GLU A 547 36.74 16.26 13.15
C GLU A 547 35.91 15.01 13.51
N TYR A 548 34.67 15.20 14.00
CA TYR A 548 33.88 14.10 14.57
C TYR A 548 32.65 13.69 13.74
N LEU A 549 32.27 14.43 12.70
CA LEU A 549 31.20 14.02 11.77
C LEU A 549 31.75 13.02 10.74
N ASN A 550 31.99 11.79 11.18
CA ASN A 550 32.51 10.72 10.33
C ASN A 550 31.40 10.06 9.51
N LEU A 551 31.05 10.68 8.37
CA LEU A 551 30.16 10.09 7.37
C LEU A 551 30.98 9.40 6.27
N PRO A 552 30.47 8.33 5.64
CA PRO A 552 31.21 7.61 4.61
C PRO A 552 31.35 8.41 3.31
N ASP A 553 32.42 8.16 2.57
CA ASP A 553 32.68 8.74 1.25
C ASP A 553 31.89 8.00 0.16
N ILE A 554 30.57 8.25 0.12
CA ILE A 554 29.63 7.64 -0.83
C ILE A 554 29.02 8.69 -1.76
N TYR A 555 29.00 8.41 -3.06
CA TYR A 555 28.64 9.42 -4.07
C TYR A 555 27.52 9.00 -5.02
N ASP A 556 27.13 7.73 -4.99
CA ASP A 556 26.05 7.21 -5.82
C ASP A 556 24.78 6.97 -5.00
N ARG A 557 23.64 7.02 -5.71
CA ARG A 557 22.31 6.86 -5.13
C ARG A 557 22.15 5.54 -4.36
N ARG A 558 22.66 4.42 -4.87
CA ARG A 558 22.44 3.10 -4.25
C ARG A 558 23.19 2.97 -2.94
N SER A 559 24.46 3.41 -2.91
CA SER A 559 25.24 3.41 -1.68
C SER A 559 24.62 4.27 -0.58
N ILE A 560 24.03 5.42 -0.93
CA ILE A 560 23.30 6.26 0.04
C ILE A 560 21.99 5.58 0.49
N GLU A 561 21.24 4.94 -0.43
CA GLU A 561 20.04 4.18 -0.06
C GLU A 561 20.38 3.07 0.93
N ASP A 562 21.44 2.31 0.67
CA ASP A 562 21.86 1.21 1.51
C ASP A 562 22.38 1.73 2.87
N PHE A 563 23.14 2.83 2.87
CA PHE A 563 23.59 3.51 4.09
C PHE A 563 22.42 3.93 5.00
N VAL A 564 21.36 4.50 4.44
CA VAL A 564 20.16 4.92 5.20
C VAL A 564 19.42 3.70 5.75
N LEU A 565 19.18 2.68 4.92
CA LEU A 565 18.47 1.45 5.33
C LEU A 565 19.23 0.67 6.41
N GLN A 566 20.56 0.60 6.31
CA GLN A 566 21.43 -0.06 7.28
C GLN A 566 21.40 0.62 8.66
N ARG A 567 21.04 1.90 8.77
CA ARG A 567 21.14 2.68 10.02
C ARG A 567 19.81 3.19 10.55
N ALA A 568 18.74 3.17 9.75
CA ALA A 568 17.40 3.54 10.19
C ALA A 568 16.91 2.61 11.31
N ASN A 569 16.33 3.18 12.36
CA ASN A 569 15.78 2.40 13.46
C ASN A 569 14.51 1.64 13.02
N THR A 570 13.57 2.34 12.38
CA THR A 570 12.31 1.77 11.91
C THR A 570 12.27 1.80 10.39
N VAL A 571 12.16 0.62 9.77
CA VAL A 571 12.06 0.43 8.33
C VAL A 571 10.64 0.00 7.98
N LEU A 572 9.93 0.76 7.15
CA LEU A 572 8.57 0.49 6.71
C LEU A 572 8.57 0.11 5.22
N CYS A 573 7.97 -1.02 4.87
CA CYS A 573 7.80 -1.45 3.48
C CYS A 573 6.69 -2.50 3.36
N THR A 574 6.32 -2.90 2.14
CA THR A 574 5.45 -4.09 1.98
C THR A 574 6.23 -5.36 2.33
N ALA A 575 5.57 -6.42 2.80
CA ALA A 575 6.23 -7.70 3.10
C ALA A 575 7.08 -8.24 1.93
N CYS A 576 6.59 -8.10 0.70
CA CYS A 576 7.36 -8.47 -0.49
C CYS A 576 8.61 -7.59 -0.72
N SER A 577 8.55 -6.29 -0.41
CA SER A 577 9.67 -5.35 -0.61
C SER A 577 10.79 -5.51 0.40
N SER A 578 10.50 -6.10 1.57
CA SER A 578 11.54 -6.42 2.57
C SER A 578 12.58 -7.41 2.04
N PHE A 579 12.32 -8.10 0.92
CA PHE A 579 13.30 -8.92 0.21
C PHE A 579 14.61 -8.16 -0.08
N ARG A 580 14.55 -6.83 -0.30
CA ARG A 580 15.75 -5.99 -0.49
C ARG A 580 16.72 -6.10 0.69
N LEU A 581 16.19 -6.25 1.91
CA LEU A 581 16.96 -6.28 3.15
C LEU A 581 17.61 -7.65 3.43
N GLN A 582 17.18 -8.73 2.75
CA GLN A 582 17.70 -10.09 3.01
C GLN A 582 19.19 -10.26 2.68
N ASN A 583 19.71 -9.46 1.75
CA ASN A 583 21.10 -9.53 1.30
C ASN A 583 21.93 -8.32 1.79
N MET A 584 21.38 -7.53 2.70
CA MET A 584 22.06 -6.36 3.24
C MET A 584 22.77 -6.75 4.53
N GLU A 585 24.09 -6.63 4.55
CA GLU A 585 24.86 -6.72 5.79
C GLU A 585 24.56 -5.50 6.65
N MET A 586 24.10 -5.73 7.89
CA MET A 586 23.80 -4.69 8.86
C MET A 586 24.65 -4.92 10.10
N GLU A 587 25.45 -3.92 10.50
CA GLU A 587 26.27 -3.98 11.72
C GLU A 587 25.41 -4.19 12.98
N ASP A 588 24.28 -3.48 13.05
CA ASP A 588 23.25 -3.65 14.06
C ASP A 588 22.00 -4.23 13.38
N PRO A 589 21.57 -5.46 13.64
CA PRO A 589 20.49 -6.06 12.86
C PRO A 589 19.10 -5.54 13.25
N LEU A 590 18.12 -5.76 12.37
CA LEU A 590 16.70 -5.59 12.70
C LEU A 590 16.29 -6.73 13.65
N GLU A 591 15.78 -6.40 14.84
CA GLU A 591 15.47 -7.40 15.87
C GLU A 591 13.98 -7.80 15.91
N LEU A 592 13.10 -6.88 15.52
CA LEU A 592 11.65 -7.01 15.62
C LEU A 592 10.98 -6.88 14.25
N LEU A 593 10.10 -7.82 13.93
CA LEU A 593 9.18 -7.74 12.79
C LEU A 593 7.77 -7.41 13.30
N VAL A 594 7.16 -6.35 12.78
CA VAL A 594 5.75 -6.02 12.98
C VAL A 594 5.04 -6.14 11.64
N VAL A 595 3.96 -6.92 11.57
CA VAL A 595 3.18 -7.11 10.34
C VAL A 595 1.75 -6.68 10.58
N ASP A 596 1.34 -5.54 10.01
CA ASP A 596 -0.04 -5.06 10.03
C ASP A 596 -0.85 -5.73 8.93
N ASP A 597 -2.15 -5.96 9.17
CA ASP A 597 -3.04 -6.73 8.29
C ASP A 597 -2.50 -8.11 7.87
N ALA A 598 -1.82 -8.80 8.80
CA ALA A 598 -1.18 -10.09 8.59
C ALA A 598 -2.12 -11.20 8.09
N GLY A 599 -3.43 -11.07 8.33
CA GLY A 599 -4.45 -12.00 7.82
C GLY A 599 -4.56 -12.05 6.30
N GLN A 600 -4.08 -11.03 5.58
CA GLN A 600 -4.15 -10.93 4.12
C GLN A 600 -2.87 -11.40 3.41
N LEU A 601 -1.82 -11.77 4.15
CA LEU A 601 -0.58 -12.30 3.57
C LEU A 601 -0.71 -13.80 3.36
N LYS A 602 -0.18 -14.28 2.23
CA LYS A 602 0.08 -15.72 2.09
C LYS A 602 1.16 -16.12 3.07
N GLU A 603 1.07 -17.30 3.66
CA GLU A 603 2.08 -17.75 4.62
C GLU A 603 3.51 -17.78 4.03
N CYS A 604 3.66 -18.16 2.76
CA CYS A 604 4.95 -18.10 2.06
C CYS A 604 5.46 -16.67 1.80
N GLU A 605 4.57 -15.67 1.78
CA GLU A 605 4.95 -14.26 1.67
C GLU A 605 5.45 -13.72 3.02
N SER A 606 4.84 -14.12 4.14
CA SER A 606 5.32 -13.81 5.49
C SER A 606 6.74 -14.34 5.76
N LEU A 607 7.19 -15.36 5.03
CA LEU A 607 8.56 -15.87 5.13
C LEU A 607 9.63 -14.91 4.61
N ILE A 608 9.26 -14.00 3.71
CA ILE A 608 10.21 -13.02 3.14
C ILE A 608 10.80 -12.15 4.27
N PRO A 609 10.02 -11.45 5.10
CA PRO A 609 10.58 -10.68 6.21
C PRO A 609 11.13 -11.56 7.35
N LEU A 610 10.55 -12.74 7.61
CA LEU A 610 11.05 -13.64 8.68
C LEU A 610 12.46 -14.18 8.42
N GLN A 611 12.87 -14.25 7.15
CA GLN A 611 14.20 -14.70 6.74
C GLN A 611 15.29 -13.63 6.90
N ILE A 612 14.95 -12.39 7.23
CA ILE A 612 15.94 -11.32 7.44
C ILE A 612 16.75 -11.63 8.69
N GLU A 613 18.07 -11.48 8.58
CA GLU A 613 19.00 -11.79 9.65
C GLU A 613 18.75 -10.91 10.89
N GLY A 614 18.83 -11.54 12.06
CA GLY A 614 18.69 -10.89 13.37
C GLY A 614 17.26 -10.71 13.89
N ILE A 615 16.22 -10.93 13.07
CA ILE A 615 14.83 -10.92 13.54
C ILE A 615 14.63 -12.04 14.58
N LYS A 616 14.39 -11.66 15.83
CA LYS A 616 14.15 -12.59 16.96
C LYS A 616 12.68 -12.61 17.38
N HIS A 617 11.98 -11.51 17.15
CA HIS A 617 10.61 -11.32 17.60
C HIS A 617 9.73 -10.98 16.40
N ALA A 618 8.53 -11.55 16.33
CA ALA A 618 7.53 -11.19 15.34
C ALA A 618 6.17 -10.90 15.98
N ILE A 619 5.53 -9.83 15.54
CA ILE A 619 4.19 -9.42 15.99
C ILE A 619 3.32 -9.35 14.75
N PHE A 620 2.33 -10.24 14.67
CA PHE A 620 1.36 -10.25 13.59
C PHE A 620 0.05 -9.66 14.08
N ILE A 621 -0.39 -8.55 13.49
CA ILE A 621 -1.67 -7.91 13.77
C ILE A 621 -2.61 -8.21 12.61
N GLY A 622 -3.77 -8.80 12.90
CA GLY A 622 -4.68 -9.22 11.84
C GLY A 622 -6.05 -9.68 12.31
N ASP A 623 -6.82 -10.20 11.37
CA ASP A 623 -8.14 -10.78 11.61
C ASP A 623 -8.41 -11.93 10.65
N GLU A 624 -8.47 -13.16 11.18
CA GLU A 624 -8.72 -14.35 10.37
C GLU A 624 -10.16 -14.46 9.84
N TYR A 625 -11.10 -13.65 10.37
CA TYR A 625 -12.48 -13.60 9.90
C TYR A 625 -12.72 -12.57 8.79
N GLN A 626 -11.66 -11.87 8.35
CA GLN A 626 -11.70 -11.04 7.14
C GLN A 626 -11.12 -11.81 5.94
N LEU A 627 -11.05 -11.14 4.79
CA LEU A 627 -10.61 -11.74 3.54
C LEU A 627 -9.18 -12.31 3.65
N PRO A 628 -8.96 -13.57 3.25
CA PRO A 628 -7.64 -14.16 3.17
C PRO A 628 -6.88 -13.56 1.97
N ALA A 629 -5.63 -13.99 1.78
CA ALA A 629 -4.86 -13.56 0.63
C ALA A 629 -5.54 -13.98 -0.69
N LEU A 630 -5.56 -13.09 -1.67
CA LEU A 630 -6.14 -13.38 -2.99
C LEU A 630 -5.36 -14.51 -3.68
N VAL A 631 -6.09 -15.53 -4.14
CA VAL A 631 -5.58 -16.66 -4.95
C VAL A 631 -6.44 -16.75 -6.22
N LYS A 632 -5.79 -16.72 -7.38
CA LYS A 632 -6.44 -16.79 -8.70
C LYS A 632 -6.73 -18.23 -9.11
N SER A 633 -5.83 -19.17 -8.83
CA SER A 633 -6.04 -20.58 -9.15
C SER A 633 -7.01 -21.21 -8.17
N LYS A 634 -8.08 -21.83 -8.70
CA LYS A 634 -9.00 -22.60 -7.86
C LYS A 634 -8.32 -23.82 -7.23
N ILE A 635 -7.35 -24.43 -7.92
CA ILE A 635 -6.59 -25.57 -7.41
C ILE A 635 -5.72 -25.14 -6.21
N SER A 636 -5.05 -23.99 -6.30
CA SER A 636 -4.26 -23.46 -5.19
C SER A 636 -5.14 -22.97 -4.03
N ASP A 637 -6.31 -22.38 -4.33
CA ASP A 637 -7.31 -21.97 -3.34
C ASP A 637 -7.82 -23.18 -2.53
N ASP A 638 -8.21 -24.27 -3.21
CA ASP A 638 -8.66 -25.53 -2.58
C ASP A 638 -7.54 -26.21 -1.75
N ALA A 639 -6.28 -25.89 -2.03
CA ALA A 639 -5.12 -26.35 -1.29
C ALA A 639 -4.77 -25.49 -0.06
N ASP A 640 -5.58 -24.48 0.29
CA ASP A 640 -5.36 -23.50 1.35
C ASP A 640 -4.14 -22.57 1.09
N PHE A 641 -3.77 -22.31 -0.17
CA PHE A 641 -2.63 -21.43 -0.49
C PHE A 641 -2.81 -19.98 -0.03
N GLY A 642 -4.07 -19.52 0.08
CA GLY A 642 -4.43 -18.19 0.57
C GLY A 642 -4.38 -18.07 2.09
N ARG A 643 -4.21 -19.16 2.83
CA ARG A 643 -4.19 -19.16 4.30
C ARG A 643 -2.97 -18.41 4.81
N SER A 644 -3.20 -17.48 5.72
CA SER A 644 -2.12 -16.72 6.35
C SER A 644 -1.43 -17.48 7.49
N LEU A 645 -0.20 -17.09 7.80
CA LEU A 645 0.50 -17.59 8.99
C LEU A 645 -0.30 -17.28 10.28
N PHE A 646 -0.91 -16.09 10.33
CA PHE A 646 -1.77 -15.65 11.43
C PHE A 646 -2.95 -16.61 11.63
N GLU A 647 -3.64 -16.96 10.55
CA GLU A 647 -4.77 -17.89 10.58
C GLU A 647 -4.32 -19.31 10.97
N ARG A 648 -3.20 -19.80 10.42
CA ARG A 648 -2.69 -21.13 10.76
C ARG A 648 -2.37 -21.25 12.25
N LEU A 649 -1.60 -20.32 12.80
CA LEU A 649 -1.24 -20.31 14.22
C LEU A 649 -2.48 -20.16 15.12
N SER A 650 -3.44 -19.30 14.74
CA SER A 650 -4.72 -19.17 15.43
C SER A 650 -5.49 -20.49 15.45
N SER A 651 -5.50 -21.22 14.32
CA SER A 651 -6.16 -22.53 14.22
C SER A 651 -5.48 -23.62 15.05
N LEU A 652 -4.19 -23.45 15.36
CA LEU A 652 -3.39 -24.32 16.23
C LEU A 652 -3.44 -23.88 17.70
N ARG A 653 -4.35 -22.95 18.06
CA ARG A 653 -4.56 -22.45 19.43
C ARG A 653 -3.39 -21.65 19.99
N HIS A 654 -2.58 -21.04 19.13
CA HIS A 654 -1.62 -20.04 19.59
C HIS A 654 -2.32 -18.88 20.28
N GLU A 655 -1.74 -18.43 21.38
CA GLU A 655 -2.32 -17.34 22.17
C GLU A 655 -2.35 -16.06 21.35
N LYS A 656 -3.48 -15.35 21.42
CA LYS A 656 -3.68 -14.09 20.71
C LYS A 656 -4.35 -13.08 21.62
N GLN A 657 -3.83 -11.86 21.59
CA GLN A 657 -4.36 -10.72 22.34
C GLN A 657 -5.52 -10.11 21.54
N LEU A 658 -6.73 -10.11 22.09
CA LEU A 658 -7.92 -9.58 21.43
C LEU A 658 -8.05 -8.09 21.68
N LEU A 659 -8.20 -7.30 20.61
CA LEU A 659 -8.68 -5.92 20.68
C LEU A 659 -10.22 -5.96 20.79
N SER A 660 -10.74 -5.66 21.97
CA SER A 660 -12.13 -5.99 22.34
C SER A 660 -13.12 -4.85 22.20
N VAL A 661 -12.72 -3.66 21.74
CA VAL A 661 -13.62 -2.49 21.58
C VAL A 661 -13.59 -1.98 20.15
N GLN A 662 -14.76 -1.79 19.52
CA GLN A 662 -14.91 -1.24 18.17
C GLN A 662 -15.39 0.21 18.19
N TYR A 663 -14.78 1.06 17.36
CA TYR A 663 -14.99 2.52 17.34
C TYR A 663 -15.60 3.03 16.02
N ARG A 664 -16.11 2.15 15.17
CA ARG A 664 -16.51 2.49 13.78
C ARG A 664 -18.00 2.35 13.54
N MET A 665 -18.59 1.23 13.89
CA MET A 665 -19.94 0.88 13.47
C MET A 665 -20.94 1.37 14.51
N HIS A 666 -22.10 1.85 14.06
CA HIS A 666 -23.25 2.00 14.93
C HIS A 666 -23.59 0.65 15.61
N PRO A 667 -24.00 0.61 16.89
CA PRO A 667 -24.30 -0.64 17.62
C PRO A 667 -25.26 -1.60 16.89
N SER A 668 -26.29 -1.07 16.22
CA SER A 668 -27.21 -1.88 15.42
C SER A 668 -26.55 -2.61 14.23
N ILE A 669 -25.42 -2.10 13.73
CA ILE A 669 -24.63 -2.70 12.65
C ILE A 669 -23.65 -3.73 13.25
N SER A 670 -22.93 -3.37 14.31
CA SER A 670 -21.89 -4.24 14.92
C SER A 670 -22.46 -5.51 15.55
N MET A 671 -23.73 -5.48 16.00
CA MET A 671 -24.35 -6.57 16.76
C MET A 671 -24.38 -7.93 16.03
N PHE A 672 -24.75 -7.96 14.74
CA PHE A 672 -24.81 -9.22 13.99
C PHE A 672 -23.41 -9.81 13.71
N PRO A 673 -22.43 -9.04 13.18
CA PRO A 673 -21.07 -9.53 13.02
C PRO A 673 -20.44 -10.01 14.33
N ASN A 674 -20.63 -9.26 15.42
CA ASN A 674 -20.08 -9.60 16.73
C ASN A 674 -20.59 -10.95 17.25
N SER A 675 -21.90 -11.18 17.19
CA SER A 675 -22.50 -12.44 17.66
C SER A 675 -22.12 -13.64 16.80
N ASN A 676 -22.02 -13.48 15.47
CA ASN A 676 -21.81 -14.61 14.55
C ASN A 676 -20.34 -14.93 14.24
N PHE A 677 -19.43 -13.94 14.26
CA PHE A 677 -18.02 -14.16 13.93
C PHE A 677 -17.10 -14.06 15.15
N TYR A 678 -17.50 -13.28 16.17
CA TYR A 678 -16.61 -12.93 17.29
C TYR A 678 -17.11 -13.39 18.66
N ASN A 679 -18.12 -14.29 18.69
CA ASN A 679 -18.70 -14.86 19.91
C ASN A 679 -19.13 -13.80 20.94
N SER A 680 -19.64 -12.66 20.48
CA SER A 680 -20.07 -11.53 21.32
C SER A 680 -18.98 -10.98 22.25
N LYS A 681 -17.71 -11.12 21.88
CA LYS A 681 -16.56 -10.63 22.68
C LYS A 681 -16.20 -9.18 22.42
N ILE A 682 -16.82 -8.54 21.43
CA ILE A 682 -16.50 -7.17 21.01
C ILE A 682 -17.51 -6.21 21.63
N LEU A 683 -17.02 -5.13 22.22
CA LEU A 683 -17.79 -4.05 22.82
C LEU A 683 -17.84 -2.86 21.87
N ASP A 684 -18.86 -2.02 22.01
CA ASP A 684 -18.97 -0.77 21.28
C ASP A 684 -18.30 0.36 22.08
N GLY A 685 -17.46 1.15 21.42
CA GLY A 685 -16.73 2.26 22.04
C GLY A 685 -17.63 3.45 22.41
N PRO A 686 -17.19 4.33 23.32
CA PRO A 686 -18.00 5.45 23.79
C PRO A 686 -18.38 6.43 22.67
N ASN A 687 -17.55 6.54 21.62
CA ASN A 687 -17.82 7.42 20.49
C ASN A 687 -19.04 6.96 19.67
N VAL A 688 -19.25 5.65 19.49
CA VAL A 688 -20.38 5.10 18.71
C VAL A 688 -21.66 4.94 19.53
N LEU A 689 -21.53 4.92 20.86
CA LEU A 689 -22.66 4.92 21.80
C LEU A 689 -23.24 6.32 22.04
N SER A 690 -22.53 7.38 21.62
CA SER A 690 -23.00 8.75 21.75
C SER A 690 -24.17 9.03 20.81
N LYS A 691 -25.20 9.74 21.31
CA LYS A 691 -26.32 10.23 20.49
C LYS A 691 -25.88 11.12 19.33
N GLU A 692 -24.73 11.77 19.44
CA GLU A 692 -24.16 12.62 18.38
C GLU A 692 -23.66 11.81 17.18
N TYR A 693 -23.36 10.52 17.40
CA TYR A 693 -22.93 9.58 16.38
C TYR A 693 -24.11 9.05 15.54
N GLU A 694 -25.32 9.07 16.09
CA GLU A 694 -26.53 8.69 15.37
C GLU A 694 -26.76 9.65 14.20
N ARG A 695 -26.94 9.08 13.01
CA ARG A 695 -27.22 9.82 11.79
C ARG A 695 -28.45 9.25 11.11
N THR A 696 -29.39 10.13 10.78
CA THR A 696 -30.55 9.80 9.94
C THR A 696 -30.41 10.59 8.65
N TYR A 697 -30.14 9.89 7.55
CA TYR A 697 -29.96 10.52 6.23
C TYR A 697 -31.27 10.61 5.43
N LEU A 698 -32.20 9.68 5.66
CA LEU A 698 -33.51 9.63 5.02
C LEU A 698 -34.60 9.41 6.08
N PRO A 699 -35.82 9.95 5.90
CA PRO A 699 -36.84 9.99 6.95
C PRO A 699 -37.63 8.67 7.13
N ASP A 700 -37.67 7.79 6.12
CA ASP A 700 -38.45 6.54 6.20
C ASP A 700 -37.78 5.52 7.15
N GLN A 701 -38.59 4.75 7.87
CA GLN A 701 -38.13 3.75 8.84
C GLN A 701 -37.21 2.67 8.22
N MET A 702 -37.37 2.39 6.92
CA MET A 702 -36.53 1.45 6.17
C MET A 702 -35.07 1.91 5.97
N TYR A 703 -34.77 3.17 6.31
CA TYR A 703 -33.43 3.77 6.20
C TYR A 703 -32.79 4.01 7.57
N GLY A 704 -33.01 3.09 8.51
CA GLY A 704 -32.37 3.09 9.82
C GLY A 704 -30.88 2.75 9.77
N ALA A 705 -30.23 2.68 10.94
CA ALA A 705 -28.80 2.34 11.04
C ALA A 705 -28.49 0.94 10.47
N TYR A 706 -29.41 -0.01 10.59
CA TYR A 706 -29.32 -1.33 9.98
C TYR A 706 -30.68 -1.69 9.38
N SER A 707 -30.70 -2.08 8.11
CA SER A 707 -31.95 -2.49 7.45
C SER A 707 -31.70 -3.53 6.37
N PHE A 708 -32.56 -4.54 6.34
CA PHE A 708 -32.68 -5.48 5.22
C PHE A 708 -33.92 -5.09 4.40
N ILE A 709 -33.72 -4.74 3.13
CA ILE A 709 -34.77 -4.31 2.22
C ILE A 709 -34.98 -5.42 1.18
N ASN A 710 -36.08 -6.12 1.34
CA ASN A 710 -36.49 -7.24 0.50
C ASN A 710 -36.94 -6.77 -0.90
N ILE A 711 -36.39 -7.41 -1.92
CA ILE A 711 -36.71 -7.22 -3.34
C ILE A 711 -37.09 -8.59 -3.91
N GLU A 712 -38.38 -8.91 -3.82
CA GLU A 712 -38.88 -10.26 -4.12
C GLU A 712 -38.92 -10.60 -5.62
N HIS A 713 -39.39 -9.67 -6.45
CA HIS A 713 -39.65 -9.94 -7.87
C HIS A 713 -38.46 -9.69 -8.80
N GLY A 714 -37.24 -9.49 -8.27
CA GLY A 714 -36.05 -9.37 -9.10
C GLY A 714 -35.74 -10.65 -9.88
N LYS A 715 -34.97 -10.56 -10.96
CA LYS A 715 -34.47 -11.71 -11.71
C LYS A 715 -32.97 -11.62 -11.89
N GLU A 716 -32.26 -12.68 -11.52
CA GLU A 716 -30.83 -12.77 -11.77
C GLU A 716 -30.58 -13.04 -13.27
N GLY A 717 -29.79 -12.17 -13.90
CA GLY A 717 -29.35 -12.28 -15.28
C GLY A 717 -27.83 -12.44 -15.37
N LYS A 718 -27.35 -13.02 -16.47
CA LYS A 718 -25.91 -13.08 -16.76
C LYS A 718 -25.45 -11.86 -17.55
N ASP A 719 -24.16 -11.55 -17.48
CA ASP A 719 -23.53 -10.59 -18.38
C ASP A 719 -23.41 -11.12 -19.82
N LYS A 720 -22.98 -10.25 -20.76
CA LYS A 720 -22.86 -10.59 -22.19
C LYS A 720 -21.96 -11.81 -22.45
N TYR A 721 -21.05 -12.12 -21.53
CA TYR A 721 -20.08 -13.22 -21.65
C TYR A 721 -20.44 -14.44 -20.79
N GLY A 722 -21.55 -14.40 -20.04
CA GLY A 722 -22.00 -15.50 -19.19
C GLY A 722 -21.14 -15.76 -17.95
N ARG A 723 -20.24 -14.85 -17.57
CA ARG A 723 -19.20 -15.04 -16.53
C ARG A 723 -19.58 -14.47 -15.17
N SER A 724 -20.53 -13.54 -15.10
CA SER A 724 -20.94 -12.88 -13.85
C SER A 724 -22.44 -12.58 -13.83
N LEU A 725 -23.00 -12.33 -12.64
CA LEU A 725 -24.43 -12.13 -12.42
C LEU A 725 -24.75 -10.66 -12.16
N LYS A 726 -25.95 -10.25 -12.56
CA LYS A 726 -26.53 -8.94 -12.28
C LYS A 726 -28.04 -9.04 -12.05
N ASN A 727 -28.61 -8.09 -11.32
CA ASN A 727 -30.03 -7.99 -11.08
C ASN A 727 -30.44 -6.52 -11.31
N MET A 728 -31.09 -6.26 -12.43
CA MET A 728 -31.41 -4.89 -12.87
C MET A 728 -32.48 -4.22 -12.00
N ILE A 729 -33.33 -5.01 -11.33
CA ILE A 729 -34.30 -4.49 -10.36
C ILE A 729 -33.57 -3.96 -9.13
N GLU A 730 -32.58 -4.70 -8.61
CA GLU A 730 -31.71 -4.18 -7.55
C GLU A 730 -30.95 -2.93 -8.00
N VAL A 731 -30.45 -2.88 -9.24
CA VAL A 731 -29.79 -1.67 -9.80
C VAL A 731 -30.73 -0.46 -9.74
N ALA A 732 -31.99 -0.62 -10.15
CA ALA A 732 -32.98 0.46 -10.13
C ALA A 732 -33.23 0.98 -8.71
N VAL A 733 -33.40 0.07 -7.74
CA VAL A 733 -33.58 0.43 -6.32
C VAL A 733 -32.34 1.14 -5.77
N VAL A 734 -31.13 0.61 -6.00
CA VAL A 734 -29.87 1.26 -5.58
C VAL A 734 -29.79 2.68 -6.11
N VAL A 735 -30.01 2.87 -7.42
CA VAL A 735 -29.92 4.20 -8.06
C VAL A 735 -30.95 5.16 -7.49
N GLN A 736 -32.16 4.69 -7.18
CA GLN A 736 -33.21 5.52 -6.57
C GLN A 736 -32.85 5.94 -5.14
N ILE A 737 -32.31 5.03 -4.34
CA ILE A 737 -31.81 5.35 -2.99
C ILE A 737 -30.67 6.37 -3.06
N LEU A 738 -29.73 6.20 -4.00
CA LEU A 738 -28.64 7.16 -4.20
C LEU A 738 -29.16 8.56 -4.60
N LYS A 739 -30.20 8.65 -5.43
CA LYS A 739 -30.85 9.92 -5.77
C LYS A 739 -31.46 10.59 -4.54
N LYS A 740 -32.14 9.82 -3.68
CA LYS A 740 -32.69 10.31 -2.40
C LYS A 740 -31.58 10.84 -1.50
N LEU A 741 -30.50 10.07 -1.32
CA LEU A 741 -29.34 10.47 -0.51
C LEU A 741 -28.67 11.73 -1.04
N PHE A 742 -28.50 11.85 -2.36
CA PHE A 742 -27.96 13.06 -2.99
C PHE A 742 -28.86 14.28 -2.75
N LYS A 743 -30.17 14.14 -2.91
CA LYS A 743 -31.11 15.23 -2.64
C LYS A 743 -31.04 15.65 -1.16
N ALA A 744 -30.95 14.69 -0.24
CA ALA A 744 -30.80 14.98 1.18
C ALA A 744 -29.47 15.67 1.51
N SER A 745 -28.34 15.21 0.97
CA SER A 745 -27.02 15.81 1.23
C SER A 745 -26.95 17.26 0.73
N VAL A 746 -27.53 17.54 -0.44
CA VAL A 746 -27.65 18.90 -0.99
C VAL A 746 -28.55 19.77 -0.10
N THR A 747 -29.71 19.25 0.30
CA THR A 747 -30.69 20.01 1.10
C THR A 747 -30.15 20.40 2.48
N PHE A 748 -29.42 19.50 3.13
CA PHE A 748 -28.87 19.72 4.48
C PHE A 748 -27.43 20.25 4.48
N GLY A 749 -26.78 20.39 3.33
CA GLY A 749 -25.40 20.87 3.21
C GLY A 749 -24.37 19.97 3.89
N ARG A 750 -24.66 18.67 4.06
CA ARG A 750 -23.79 17.73 4.78
C ARG A 750 -22.93 16.95 3.81
N LYS A 751 -21.63 16.86 4.11
CA LYS A 751 -20.73 15.92 3.44
C LYS A 751 -21.20 14.50 3.73
N LEU A 752 -21.35 13.70 2.69
CA LEU A 752 -21.82 12.32 2.79
C LEU A 752 -21.03 11.42 1.85
N SER A 753 -20.51 10.33 2.41
CA SER A 753 -19.84 9.29 1.64
C SER A 753 -20.67 8.01 1.59
N VAL A 754 -20.85 7.46 0.38
CA VAL A 754 -21.70 6.28 0.15
C VAL A 754 -20.92 5.21 -0.59
N GLY A 755 -20.89 4.01 -0.02
CA GLY A 755 -20.35 2.83 -0.67
C GLY A 755 -21.48 1.93 -1.18
N VAL A 756 -21.36 1.45 -2.41
CA VAL A 756 -22.22 0.40 -2.94
C VAL A 756 -21.36 -0.84 -3.20
N ILE A 757 -21.70 -1.93 -2.53
CA ILE A 757 -20.94 -3.18 -2.55
C ILE A 757 -21.79 -4.26 -3.19
N SER A 758 -21.19 -5.03 -4.10
CA SER A 758 -21.81 -6.25 -4.61
C SER A 758 -20.79 -7.37 -4.79
N PRO A 759 -21.14 -8.64 -4.52
CA PRO A 759 -20.27 -9.79 -4.78
C PRO A 759 -19.95 -10.00 -6.28
N TYR A 760 -20.74 -9.44 -7.20
CA TYR A 760 -20.61 -9.70 -8.63
C TYR A 760 -20.13 -8.48 -9.43
N THR A 761 -19.04 -8.65 -10.19
CA THR A 761 -18.47 -7.58 -11.02
C THR A 761 -19.44 -7.07 -12.08
N ALA A 762 -20.29 -7.93 -12.65
CA ALA A 762 -21.31 -7.47 -13.60
C ALA A 762 -22.35 -6.54 -12.96
N GLN A 763 -22.74 -6.79 -11.70
CA GLN A 763 -23.60 -5.88 -10.95
C GLN A 763 -22.92 -4.55 -10.68
N VAL A 764 -21.64 -4.58 -10.25
CA VAL A 764 -20.83 -3.37 -10.03
C VAL A 764 -20.80 -2.51 -11.30
N LYS A 765 -20.51 -3.11 -12.46
CA LYS A 765 -20.50 -2.41 -13.75
C LYS A 765 -21.88 -1.86 -14.11
N ALA A 766 -22.95 -2.64 -13.97
CA ALA A 766 -24.31 -2.20 -14.28
C ALA A 766 -24.74 -0.98 -13.43
N ILE A 767 -24.38 -0.97 -12.14
CA ILE A 767 -24.64 0.18 -11.25
C ILE A 767 -23.81 1.39 -11.69
N GLN A 768 -22.51 1.21 -11.97
CA GLN A 768 -21.64 2.29 -12.44
C GLN A 768 -22.12 2.90 -13.77
N GLU A 769 -22.54 2.08 -14.72
CA GLU A 769 -23.10 2.50 -16.01
C GLU A 769 -24.38 3.32 -15.83
N LYS A 770 -25.31 2.87 -14.98
CA LYS A 770 -26.57 3.62 -14.73
C LYS A 770 -26.33 4.93 -13.95
N LEU A 771 -25.29 5.01 -13.13
CA LEU A 771 -24.90 6.24 -12.42
C LEU A 771 -24.18 7.25 -13.31
N GLY A 772 -23.39 6.79 -14.30
CA GLY A 772 -22.63 7.65 -15.20
C GLY A 772 -21.68 8.60 -14.45
N ARG A 773 -21.62 9.87 -14.89
CA ARG A 773 -20.81 10.93 -14.25
C ARG A 773 -21.62 11.82 -13.30
N THR A 774 -22.88 11.48 -13.01
CA THR A 774 -23.89 12.33 -12.35
C THR A 774 -23.42 12.98 -11.05
N TYR A 775 -22.67 12.24 -10.21
CA TYR A 775 -22.26 12.73 -8.89
C TYR A 775 -20.77 13.11 -8.79
N LYS A 776 -19.99 12.96 -9.87
CA LYS A 776 -18.52 13.19 -9.82
C LYS A 776 -18.13 14.66 -9.64
N MET A 777 -19.03 15.60 -9.91
CA MET A 777 -18.76 17.04 -9.86
C MET A 777 -19.17 17.71 -8.55
N TYR A 778 -19.72 16.96 -7.58
CA TYR A 778 -20.23 17.54 -6.34
C TYR A 778 -19.31 17.22 -5.16
N ASP A 779 -18.63 18.23 -4.61
CA ASP A 779 -17.61 18.08 -3.54
C ASP A 779 -18.19 17.54 -2.21
N GLY A 780 -19.51 17.68 -2.01
CA GLY A 780 -20.19 17.24 -0.77
C GLY A 780 -20.76 15.81 -0.80
N PHE A 781 -20.72 15.10 -1.92
CA PHE A 781 -21.36 13.77 -2.05
C PHE A 781 -20.51 12.83 -2.89
N SER A 782 -19.99 11.78 -2.26
CA SER A 782 -19.13 10.81 -2.93
C SER A 782 -19.78 9.43 -2.97
N VAL A 783 -19.73 8.77 -4.13
CA VAL A 783 -20.25 7.41 -4.31
C VAL A 783 -19.15 6.51 -4.85
N LYS A 784 -18.85 5.43 -4.12
CA LYS A 784 -17.91 4.39 -4.55
C LYS A 784 -18.64 3.08 -4.76
N VAL A 785 -18.63 2.58 -5.99
CA VAL A 785 -19.22 1.29 -6.34
C VAL A 785 -18.10 0.29 -6.61
N ARG A 786 -17.95 -0.75 -5.77
CA ARG A 786 -16.89 -1.78 -5.91
C ARG A 786 -17.41 -3.17 -5.55
N SER A 787 -16.61 -4.18 -5.85
CA SER A 787 -16.82 -5.54 -5.31
C SER A 787 -16.47 -5.58 -3.82
N VAL A 788 -16.88 -6.65 -3.12
CA VAL A 788 -16.50 -6.88 -1.71
C VAL A 788 -14.97 -6.82 -1.53
N ASP A 789 -14.24 -7.59 -2.34
CA ASP A 789 -12.79 -7.67 -2.31
C ASP A 789 -12.15 -6.29 -2.65
N GLY A 790 -12.75 -5.52 -3.58
CA GLY A 790 -12.29 -4.18 -3.93
C GLY A 790 -12.66 -3.08 -2.93
N PHE A 791 -13.47 -3.38 -1.90
CA PHE A 791 -13.84 -2.46 -0.82
C PHE A 791 -13.04 -2.72 0.47
N GLN A 792 -12.14 -3.71 0.46
CA GLN A 792 -11.30 -4.05 1.61
C GLN A 792 -10.44 -2.85 2.03
N GLY A 793 -10.34 -2.63 3.35
CA GLY A 793 -9.67 -1.44 3.92
C GLY A 793 -10.48 -0.14 3.83
N GLY A 794 -11.49 -0.07 2.96
CA GLY A 794 -12.41 1.07 2.88
C GLY A 794 -13.46 1.09 3.99
N GLU A 795 -14.04 2.27 4.21
CA GLU A 795 -15.17 2.53 5.10
C GLU A 795 -15.95 3.74 4.56
N GLU A 796 -17.28 3.76 4.72
CA GLU A 796 -18.13 4.88 4.30
C GLU A 796 -19.23 5.14 5.34
N ASP A 797 -19.80 6.35 5.30
CA ASP A 797 -20.89 6.72 6.20
C ASP A 797 -22.12 5.83 6.01
N VAL A 798 -22.48 5.58 4.74
CA VAL A 798 -23.58 4.71 4.33
C VAL A 798 -23.06 3.61 3.40
N ILE A 799 -23.41 2.36 3.68
CA ILE A 799 -23.15 1.23 2.77
C ILE A 799 -24.45 0.61 2.31
N ILE A 800 -24.55 0.43 0.99
CA ILE A 800 -25.62 -0.31 0.33
C ILE A 800 -25.03 -1.61 -0.23
N ILE A 801 -25.52 -2.76 0.23
CA ILE A 801 -25.12 -4.06 -0.29
C ILE A 801 -26.17 -4.56 -1.27
N SER A 802 -25.80 -4.82 -2.53
CA SER A 802 -26.66 -5.49 -3.52
C SER A 802 -26.26 -6.96 -3.62
N THR A 803 -27.13 -7.86 -3.15
CA THR A 803 -26.85 -9.30 -3.06
C THR A 803 -27.06 -10.05 -4.38
N VAL A 804 -27.82 -9.48 -5.33
CA VAL A 804 -28.09 -9.96 -6.69
C VAL A 804 -28.93 -11.24 -6.78
N ARG A 805 -28.66 -12.22 -5.92
CA ARG A 805 -29.20 -13.58 -6.05
C ARG A 805 -30.70 -13.61 -5.83
N CYS A 806 -31.41 -14.19 -6.79
CA CYS A 806 -32.84 -14.41 -6.75
C CYS A 806 -33.17 -15.73 -7.45
N ASN A 807 -33.37 -16.80 -6.68
CA ASN A 807 -33.67 -18.14 -7.20
C ASN A 807 -34.41 -18.99 -6.17
N SER A 808 -35.20 -19.95 -6.67
CA SER A 808 -36.00 -20.84 -5.82
C SER A 808 -35.17 -21.88 -5.05
N SER A 809 -33.93 -22.15 -5.50
CA SER A 809 -33.03 -23.15 -4.93
C SER A 809 -32.22 -22.67 -3.73
N GLY A 810 -32.32 -21.39 -3.35
CA GLY A 810 -31.55 -20.81 -2.23
C GLY A 810 -30.04 -20.70 -2.52
N SER A 811 -29.62 -20.86 -3.77
CA SER A 811 -28.20 -20.78 -4.12
C SER A 811 -27.70 -19.35 -4.00
N VAL A 812 -26.66 -19.13 -3.19
CA VAL A 812 -26.06 -17.80 -2.97
C VAL A 812 -24.67 -17.64 -3.57
N GLY A 813 -24.02 -18.74 -4.00
CA GLY A 813 -22.77 -18.70 -4.74
C GLY A 813 -21.66 -17.97 -3.98
N PHE A 814 -21.12 -16.89 -4.53
CA PHE A 814 -20.00 -16.12 -3.96
C PHE A 814 -20.28 -15.58 -2.54
N LEU A 815 -21.56 -15.38 -2.20
CA LEU A 815 -22.01 -14.94 -0.88
C LEU A 815 -21.89 -16.03 0.21
N SER A 816 -21.65 -17.30 -0.14
CA SER A 816 -21.47 -18.37 0.85
C SER A 816 -20.19 -18.24 1.68
N ASN A 817 -19.22 -17.45 1.22
CA ASN A 817 -17.99 -17.19 1.96
C ASN A 817 -18.27 -16.27 3.17
N ALA A 818 -18.02 -16.81 4.36
CA ALA A 818 -18.24 -16.13 5.64
C ALA A 818 -17.36 -14.88 5.82
N GLN A 819 -16.09 -14.94 5.41
CA GLN A 819 -15.14 -13.82 5.51
C GLN A 819 -15.55 -12.64 4.63
N ARG A 820 -15.99 -12.91 3.40
CA ARG A 820 -16.54 -11.88 2.48
C ARG A 820 -17.77 -11.22 3.05
N THR A 821 -18.66 -12.01 3.63
CA THR A 821 -19.86 -11.50 4.30
C THR A 821 -19.47 -10.58 5.45
N ASN A 822 -18.56 -11.02 6.32
CA ASN A 822 -18.07 -10.20 7.43
C ASN A 822 -17.42 -8.89 6.95
N VAL A 823 -16.60 -8.92 5.89
CA VAL A 823 -16.03 -7.69 5.31
C VAL A 823 -17.13 -6.75 4.83
N ALA A 824 -18.09 -7.25 4.04
CA ALA A 824 -19.17 -6.43 3.48
C ALA A 824 -20.02 -5.75 4.57
N LEU A 825 -20.37 -6.49 5.63
CA LEU A 825 -21.21 -5.98 6.73
C LEU A 825 -20.48 -4.94 7.60
N THR A 826 -19.15 -4.91 7.59
CA THR A 826 -18.34 -4.08 8.50
C THR A 826 -17.70 -2.87 7.83
N ARG A 827 -18.20 -2.48 6.64
CA ARG A 827 -17.76 -1.28 5.91
C ARG A 827 -18.50 -0.01 6.31
N ALA A 828 -19.70 -0.13 6.89
CA ALA A 828 -20.55 1.00 7.24
C ALA A 828 -20.16 1.62 8.58
N LYS A 829 -20.20 2.96 8.66
CA LYS A 829 -20.11 3.69 9.94
C LYS A 829 -21.49 3.88 10.56
N HIS A 830 -22.39 4.54 9.83
CA HIS A 830 -23.67 5.01 10.36
C HIS A 830 -24.86 4.18 9.88
N CYS A 831 -24.92 3.85 8.58
CA CYS A 831 -26.05 3.11 8.02
C CYS A 831 -25.61 1.96 7.11
N LEU A 832 -26.16 0.77 7.35
CA LEU A 832 -26.00 -0.41 6.50
C LEU A 832 -27.36 -0.85 5.95
N TRP A 833 -27.52 -0.77 4.63
CA TRP A 833 -28.74 -1.17 3.92
C TRP A 833 -28.45 -2.33 2.98
N ILE A 834 -29.06 -3.47 3.26
CA ILE A 834 -28.86 -4.71 2.50
C ILE A 834 -30.06 -4.90 1.58
N LEU A 835 -29.81 -4.92 0.28
CA LEU A 835 -30.81 -5.12 -0.77
C LEU A 835 -30.69 -6.55 -1.31
N GLY A 836 -31.79 -7.28 -1.29
CA GLY A 836 -31.77 -8.66 -1.75
C GLY A 836 -33.10 -9.38 -1.71
N ASN A 837 -33.14 -10.57 -2.31
CA ASN A 837 -34.29 -11.44 -2.24
C ASN A 837 -34.29 -12.22 -0.92
N GLY A 838 -35.12 -11.79 0.03
CA GLY A 838 -35.28 -12.42 1.35
C GLY A 838 -35.56 -13.94 1.26
N PRO A 839 -36.55 -14.40 0.46
CA PRO A 839 -36.84 -15.83 0.31
C PRO A 839 -35.65 -16.68 -0.15
N THR A 840 -34.85 -16.19 -1.11
CA THR A 840 -33.65 -16.88 -1.61
C THR A 840 -32.59 -16.98 -0.51
N LEU A 841 -32.31 -15.87 0.18
CA LEU A 841 -31.28 -15.82 1.22
C LEU A 841 -31.66 -16.63 2.47
N THR A 842 -32.94 -16.66 2.87
CA THR A 842 -33.43 -17.52 3.97
C THR A 842 -33.25 -19.01 3.65
N LYS A 843 -33.38 -19.43 2.39
CA LYS A 843 -33.20 -20.83 1.96
C LYS A 843 -31.73 -21.24 1.74
N SER A 844 -30.78 -20.35 2.01
CA SER A 844 -29.39 -20.57 1.60
C SER A 844 -28.56 -21.51 2.47
N GLU A 845 -29.09 -21.92 3.63
CA GLU A 845 -28.38 -22.73 4.64
C GLU A 845 -26.99 -22.14 5.01
N SER A 846 -26.89 -20.81 4.97
CA SER A 846 -25.63 -20.07 5.16
C SER A 846 -25.77 -18.98 6.21
N ILE A 847 -24.70 -18.22 6.44
CA ILE A 847 -24.73 -17.04 7.32
C ILE A 847 -25.81 -16.03 6.91
N TRP A 848 -26.20 -15.99 5.64
CA TRP A 848 -27.25 -15.11 5.14
C TRP A 848 -28.65 -15.50 5.64
N GLN A 849 -28.91 -16.78 5.91
CA GLN A 849 -30.15 -17.19 6.55
C GLN A 849 -30.24 -16.56 7.95
N LYS A 850 -29.18 -16.73 8.76
CA LYS A 850 -29.09 -16.15 10.10
C LYS A 850 -29.23 -14.62 10.06
N LEU A 851 -28.65 -13.98 9.04
CA LEU A 851 -28.73 -12.53 8.86
C LEU A 851 -30.16 -12.05 8.58
N VAL A 852 -30.89 -12.74 7.71
CA VAL A 852 -32.29 -12.40 7.40
C VAL A 852 -33.19 -12.65 8.61
N ASP A 853 -32.98 -13.76 9.32
CA ASP A 853 -33.74 -14.09 10.53
C ASP A 853 -33.47 -13.07 11.65
N ASP A 854 -32.21 -12.67 11.84
CA ASP A 854 -31.83 -11.58 12.76
C ASP A 854 -32.50 -10.24 12.37
N ALA A 855 -32.48 -9.87 11.09
CA ALA A 855 -33.15 -8.65 10.63
C ALA A 855 -34.66 -8.66 10.92
N LYS A 856 -35.33 -9.80 10.73
CA LYS A 856 -36.75 -9.98 11.07
C LYS A 856 -36.99 -9.87 12.57
N ASN A 857 -36.19 -10.56 13.39
CA ASN A 857 -36.32 -10.56 14.84
C ASN A 857 -36.13 -9.16 15.45
N ARG A 858 -35.30 -8.32 14.82
CA ARG A 858 -35.03 -6.94 15.24
C ARG A 858 -36.02 -5.91 14.68
N GLY A 859 -36.99 -6.34 13.87
CA GLY A 859 -37.92 -5.41 13.20
C GLY A 859 -37.23 -4.52 12.17
N CYS A 860 -36.12 -4.97 11.59
CA CYS A 860 -35.33 -4.25 10.59
C CYS A 860 -35.45 -4.87 9.18
N PHE A 861 -36.45 -5.72 8.95
CA PHE A 861 -36.76 -6.32 7.65
C PHE A 861 -37.94 -5.57 7.02
N PHE A 862 -37.72 -4.98 5.85
CA PHE A 862 -38.68 -4.13 5.15
C PHE A 862 -38.87 -4.62 3.71
N ASN A 863 -40.00 -4.30 3.07
CA ASN A 863 -40.17 -4.58 1.64
C ASN A 863 -39.97 -3.30 0.83
N ALA A 864 -39.19 -3.37 -0.25
CA ALA A 864 -38.96 -2.22 -1.12
C ALA A 864 -40.27 -1.61 -1.67
N TYR A 865 -41.28 -2.45 -1.89
CA TYR A 865 -42.59 -2.07 -2.43
C TYR A 865 -43.50 -1.30 -1.45
N GLU A 866 -43.13 -1.22 -0.16
CA GLU A 866 -43.83 -0.39 0.82
C GLU A 866 -43.56 1.11 0.59
N SER A 867 -42.42 1.43 -0.04
CA SER A 867 -42.10 2.79 -0.47
C SER A 867 -42.61 3.03 -1.89
N GLN A 868 -43.45 4.07 -2.04
CA GLN A 868 -44.04 4.42 -3.34
C GLN A 868 -42.98 4.74 -4.39
N ASP A 869 -41.92 5.45 -4.03
CA ASP A 869 -40.87 5.84 -4.98
C ASP A 869 -39.95 4.69 -5.37
N LEU A 870 -39.70 3.73 -4.48
CA LEU A 870 -39.00 2.50 -4.82
C LEU A 870 -39.88 1.60 -5.70
N ALA A 871 -41.17 1.48 -5.40
CA ALA A 871 -42.12 0.74 -6.23
C ALA A 871 -42.19 1.32 -7.66
N ASP A 872 -42.30 2.65 -7.81
CA ASP A 872 -42.29 3.32 -9.11
C ASP A 872 -40.98 3.06 -9.89
N ALA A 873 -39.83 3.05 -9.20
CA ALA A 873 -38.53 2.73 -9.81
C ALA A 873 -38.45 1.27 -10.31
N VAL A 874 -39.03 0.33 -9.54
CA VAL A 874 -39.11 -1.08 -9.93
C VAL A 874 -40.04 -1.28 -11.12
N ILE A 875 -41.21 -0.66 -11.13
CA ILE A 875 -42.17 -0.72 -12.25
C ILE A 875 -41.52 -0.20 -13.54
N LYS A 876 -40.81 0.94 -13.46
CA LYS A 876 -40.07 1.48 -14.59
C LYS A 876 -39.00 0.51 -15.10
N ALA A 877 -38.29 -0.16 -14.20
CA ALA A 877 -37.27 -1.14 -14.58
C ALA A 877 -37.87 -2.37 -15.28
N PHE A 878 -39.03 -2.85 -14.85
CA PHE A 878 -39.74 -3.93 -15.56
C PHE A 878 -40.17 -3.52 -16.97
N ALA A 879 -40.64 -2.29 -17.14
CA ALA A 879 -40.99 -1.76 -18.45
C ALA A 879 -39.76 -1.64 -19.37
N GLU A 880 -38.59 -1.23 -18.84
CA GLU A 880 -37.32 -1.18 -19.60
C GLU A 880 -36.77 -2.56 -19.99
N LEU A 881 -37.25 -3.64 -19.36
CA LEU A 881 -36.78 -5.02 -19.58
C LEU A 881 -37.76 -5.87 -20.43
N ASP A 882 -38.87 -5.30 -20.90
CA ASP A 882 -39.97 -6.01 -21.57
C ASP A 882 -40.54 -7.20 -20.75
N GLU A 883 -40.41 -7.17 -19.41
CA GLU A 883 -40.87 -8.24 -18.50
C GLU A 883 -42.19 -7.87 -17.80
N LEU A 884 -43.17 -7.37 -18.56
CA LEU A 884 -44.48 -6.90 -18.05
C LEU A 884 -45.34 -8.02 -17.43
N ASP A 885 -45.15 -9.29 -17.82
CA ASP A 885 -45.87 -10.43 -17.22
C ASP A 885 -45.53 -10.64 -15.74
N ASN A 886 -44.33 -10.22 -15.30
CA ASN A 886 -43.92 -10.32 -13.89
C ASN A 886 -44.64 -9.28 -13.00
N LEU A 887 -45.12 -8.16 -13.56
CA LEU A 887 -45.95 -7.18 -12.85
C LEU A 887 -47.33 -7.75 -12.49
N LEU A 888 -47.84 -8.70 -13.27
CA LEU A 888 -49.15 -9.34 -13.01
C LEU A 888 -49.12 -10.34 -11.85
N ASN A 889 -47.92 -10.76 -11.41
CA ASN A 889 -47.71 -11.69 -10.29
C ASN A 889 -47.41 -10.95 -8.96
N MET A 890 -47.40 -9.61 -8.95
CA MET A 890 -47.24 -8.81 -7.73
C MET A 890 -48.59 -8.63 -7.03
N ASP A 891 -48.97 -9.56 -6.16
CA ASP A 891 -50.15 -9.41 -5.31
C ASP A 891 -49.82 -8.48 -4.12
N SER A 892 -50.02 -7.16 -4.29
CA SER A 892 -50.01 -6.19 -3.19
C SER A 892 -51.28 -5.32 -3.16
N PRO A 893 -51.91 -5.08 -2.00
CA PRO A 893 -53.16 -4.30 -1.88
C PRO A 893 -53.07 -2.83 -2.31
N HIS A 894 -51.84 -2.31 -2.51
CA HIS A 894 -51.60 -0.89 -2.78
C HIS A 894 -51.67 -0.50 -4.27
N ILE A 895 -51.86 -1.45 -5.20
CA ILE A 895 -52.11 -1.17 -6.62
C ILE A 895 -53.62 -0.96 -6.89
N SER A 896 -54.29 -0.22 -6.00
CA SER A 896 -55.73 0.05 -6.08
C SER A 896 -56.03 1.50 -6.47
N ARG A 897 -55.33 2.02 -7.50
CA ARG A 897 -55.80 3.15 -8.33
C ARG A 897 -55.29 2.98 -9.77
N PRO A 898 -56.16 3.01 -10.79
CA PRO A 898 -55.71 2.99 -12.18
C PRO A 898 -55.00 4.32 -12.47
N ARG A 899 -53.68 4.31 -12.52
CA ARG A 899 -52.91 5.44 -13.07
C ARG A 899 -52.86 5.27 -14.58
N GLN A 900 -53.47 6.20 -15.31
CA GLN A 900 -53.23 6.37 -16.74
C GLN A 900 -51.73 6.65 -16.95
N LEU A 901 -50.98 5.65 -17.39
CA LEU A 901 -49.65 5.84 -17.98
C LEU A 901 -49.85 6.45 -19.37
N VAL A 902 -49.98 7.78 -19.43
CA VAL A 902 -49.83 8.52 -20.68
C VAL A 902 -48.33 8.70 -20.89
N TYR A 903 -47.76 7.87 -21.76
CA TYR A 903 -46.42 8.07 -22.28
C TYR A 903 -46.51 9.17 -23.34
N VAL A 904 -45.94 10.36 -23.08
CA VAL A 904 -45.70 11.37 -24.11
C VAL A 904 -44.26 11.23 -24.56
N ASP A 905 -44.07 10.58 -25.70
CA ASP A 905 -42.81 10.55 -26.43
C ASP A 905 -42.70 11.83 -27.30
N PRO A 906 -41.59 12.58 -27.30
CA PRO A 906 -41.40 13.72 -28.19
C PRO A 906 -41.20 13.34 -29.67
N ASP A 907 -40.94 12.08 -30.02
CA ASP A 907 -40.69 11.67 -31.41
C ASP A 907 -41.81 10.77 -31.97
N LEU A 908 -42.63 11.37 -32.82
CA LEU A 908 -43.73 10.76 -33.57
C LEU A 908 -43.20 9.82 -34.67
N SER A 909 -42.98 8.53 -34.35
CA SER A 909 -43.13 7.42 -35.32
C SER A 909 -42.98 6.05 -34.65
N ASN A 910 -44.05 5.52 -34.04
CA ASN A 910 -44.42 4.09 -34.02
C ASN A 910 -45.54 3.82 -32.99
N LEU A 911 -46.77 4.22 -33.34
CA LEU A 911 -47.99 3.91 -32.60
C LEU A 911 -48.57 2.58 -33.12
N ARG A 912 -48.25 1.45 -32.48
CA ARG A 912 -48.98 0.19 -32.73
C ARG A 912 -48.84 -0.92 -31.66
N ILE A 913 -48.77 -0.63 -30.35
CA ILE A 913 -48.85 -1.69 -29.31
C ILE A 913 -49.80 -1.38 -28.13
N SER A 914 -50.33 -0.16 -27.98
CA SER A 914 -51.02 0.28 -26.75
C SER A 914 -52.56 0.18 -26.72
N ALA A 915 -53.20 -0.68 -27.52
CA ALA A 915 -54.67 -0.87 -27.48
C ALA A 915 -55.11 -2.22 -26.88
N ASN A 916 -54.33 -3.29 -27.05
CA ASN A 916 -54.75 -4.64 -26.63
C ASN A 916 -54.60 -4.89 -25.12
N LEU A 917 -53.71 -4.18 -24.43
CA LEU A 917 -53.46 -4.36 -22.99
C LEU A 917 -54.60 -3.79 -22.12
N ILE A 918 -55.22 -2.69 -22.55
CA ILE A 918 -56.34 -2.05 -21.83
C ILE A 918 -57.60 -2.93 -21.91
N VAL A 919 -57.83 -3.59 -23.05
CA VAL A 919 -58.97 -4.51 -23.23
C VAL A 919 -58.79 -5.78 -22.38
N HIS A 920 -57.56 -6.29 -22.25
CA HIS A 920 -57.29 -7.51 -21.48
C HIS A 920 -57.41 -7.31 -19.95
N ILE A 921 -56.97 -6.15 -19.45
CA ILE A 921 -57.11 -5.78 -18.02
C ILE A 921 -58.59 -5.52 -17.67
N ALA A 922 -59.38 -4.93 -18.57
CA ALA A 922 -60.82 -4.75 -18.39
C ALA A 922 -61.58 -6.09 -18.39
N GLN A 923 -61.22 -7.04 -19.25
CA GLN A 923 -61.86 -8.37 -19.31
C GLN A 923 -61.57 -9.23 -18.08
N LYS A 924 -60.36 -9.15 -17.49
CA LYS A 924 -60.00 -9.95 -16.29
C LYS A 924 -60.65 -9.43 -15.00
N ASN A 925 -60.86 -8.11 -14.89
CA ASN A 925 -61.57 -7.52 -13.75
C ASN A 925 -63.09 -7.72 -13.82
N SER A 926 -63.67 -7.84 -15.03
CA SER A 926 -65.09 -8.17 -15.18
C SER A 926 -65.42 -9.63 -14.78
N ASN A 927 -64.46 -10.56 -14.92
CA ASN A 927 -64.66 -11.98 -14.59
C ASN A 927 -64.44 -12.33 -13.11
N ARG A 928 -64.03 -11.38 -12.26
CA ARG A 928 -63.93 -11.58 -10.79
C ARG A 928 -65.17 -11.14 -10.00
N ASN A 929 -66.13 -10.46 -10.64
CA ASN A 929 -67.38 -10.01 -10.00
C ASN A 929 -68.63 -10.83 -10.41
N ILE A 930 -68.45 -12.00 -11.04
CA ILE A 930 -69.53 -12.95 -11.34
C ILE A 930 -69.15 -14.30 -10.73
N CYS A 931 -69.15 -14.37 -9.41
CA CYS A 931 -69.28 -15.58 -8.59
C CYS A 931 -69.56 -15.16 -7.14
N MET A 932 -70.73 -14.55 -6.94
CA MET A 932 -71.60 -14.77 -5.78
C MET A 932 -72.99 -15.08 -6.30
#